data_AF-A0A0C9MGD5-F1
#
_entry.id   AF-A0A0C9MGD5-F1
#
_cell.length_a   1.000
_cell.length_b   1.000
_cell.length_c   1.000
_cell.angle_alpha   90.00
_cell.angle_beta   90.00
_cell.angle_gamma   90.00
#
_symmetry.space_group_name_H-M   'P 1'
#
loop_
_entity.id
_entity.type
_entity.pdbx_description
1 polymer ?
#
loop_
_entity_poly.entity_id
_entity_poly.type
_entity_poly.pdbx_seq_one_letter_code
_entity_poly.pdbx_strand_id
1 'polypeptide(L)'
;MTFVSIVITACLLYAQIVTCLYCVRHTSRQGGYSALDTCKINKNRPIAAAAALSNKIDTSTQQNNLTFDLTCKASASECQGVSATLSKATDIISDIFQFETPLVINASYVNFCQEYQDCHHDAKYASIGQAYPSISYVMMDNTDKMTRLYPQPLLKQYTNMSEKPSWTQYDIEAQFNNEINWYFANNADPIQSSQTDFLRNVVHELIHGLGFMTSWNDDFYEAILPLFDSGKIEHFITPTLLAQTNNHQLMSDYSANQPFWGFVEFPFDKYIHFKNNNTNSYTSFTSITQQLNHFSSSNATFRNMVDLANAWYNSDEYSSSKRLYTKAVTFLDVLAVIDNEPLLFLETSVNPFSSGSSLCHVDQSQYLNTTEYLMVYLANTGIDITQLEQMFPQGPIGPKLLKVMATLGYRVKSNVNTDRPSLSYWTPPQGLVGTGSNPSPSLSIVTAGPARLPTSSSSTPTAGSTSTNQSKSSFSPTAIPQYWHPLLLCIITLSLLWTALLLLAIVGGASAFNASALSKDYDNDRIIRVIDVSSSVVREEIGIRANYLGSEPTQVYFFVLPAMIHHDVATMEAFLKHKSKDALAMVFTGFDQEQQLYGYEIQLQEPLEYNSQVKLGIKLTYTHQIRPLPAKIPQVSKQHVTYSSSIFMPSPYHTSDIKTTFTFPTTNIVSFKGGEPHHQGQQTQNSIMYGPFSDIPPLYASACNFHYEYKSPIIAITSLKRHVQLSHWAGKVSVEENYAIKHYGARLDKEFSRLQYQLTSHVLDQTNVLTSLVFDLPASAEDAYFRDEIGNVSTSHFRREETKSRLEIYPRFPLFGGWGTAFYFGYDAALKDFVHLVKGKYMLKLDFVNNVRDMTADQVELMVVLPEGASHIEVIPPSTFDMDKIEQSKYYTYFDSTGRPAVEFHKTNVISEHERPIFISYEYPSIRLLQKPAVASVGFFLVSLLSILVSKAPWKIGHEQEATATIELHKHEPAVIIKKNTATAKKRSATPASRESSPFPVFVDENAVAANTRARKPHIEPVLLEDSLPKKLPPAGGSKKRKINKKAGK
;
A
#
# COMPACT_ATOMS: atom_id res chain seq x y z
N MET A 1 -38.40 -43.60 35.62
CA MET A 1 -36.94 -43.63 35.33
C MET A 1 -36.61 -43.41 33.86
N THR A 2 -37.29 -44.06 32.91
CA THR A 2 -37.10 -43.82 31.46
C THR A 2 -37.18 -42.35 31.04
N PHE A 3 -38.14 -41.58 31.55
CA PHE A 3 -38.28 -40.15 31.23
C PHE A 3 -37.07 -39.30 31.68
N VAL A 4 -36.49 -39.61 32.85
CA VAL A 4 -35.28 -38.93 33.35
C VAL A 4 -34.07 -39.31 32.52
N SER A 5 -33.98 -40.58 32.08
CA SER A 5 -32.92 -41.02 31.16
C SER A 5 -33.01 -40.30 29.82
N ILE A 6 -34.22 -40.10 29.28
CA ILE A 6 -34.46 -39.36 28.02
C ILE A 6 -34.08 -37.89 28.17
N VAL A 7 -34.45 -37.23 29.27
CA VAL A 7 -34.07 -35.83 29.54
C VAL A 7 -32.56 -35.68 29.74
N ILE A 8 -31.89 -36.62 30.40
CA ILE A 8 -30.43 -36.60 30.55
C ILE A 8 -29.73 -36.84 29.21
N THR A 9 -30.18 -37.78 28.37
CA THR A 9 -29.63 -37.92 27.01
C THR A 9 -29.96 -36.73 26.12
N ALA A 10 -31.13 -36.10 26.26
CA ALA A 10 -31.48 -34.89 25.53
C ALA A 10 -30.59 -33.72 25.95
N CYS A 11 -30.33 -33.53 27.25
CA CYS A 11 -29.40 -32.51 27.74
C CYS A 11 -27.94 -32.79 27.37
N LEU A 12 -27.51 -34.06 27.30
CA LEU A 12 -26.16 -34.43 26.83
C LEU A 12 -26.00 -34.26 25.32
N LEU A 13 -27.02 -34.59 24.52
CA LEU A 13 -27.03 -34.24 23.08
C LEU A 13 -27.09 -32.71 22.90
N TYR A 14 -27.88 -31.98 23.69
CA TYR A 14 -27.93 -30.52 23.61
C TYR A 14 -26.58 -29.89 24.02
N ALA A 15 -25.87 -30.46 25.00
CA ALA A 15 -24.52 -30.03 25.38
C ALA A 15 -23.47 -30.30 24.28
N GLN A 16 -23.58 -31.44 23.56
CA GLN A 16 -22.71 -31.73 22.40
C GLN A 16 -23.07 -30.92 21.16
N ILE A 17 -24.35 -30.57 20.96
CA ILE A 17 -24.78 -29.71 19.85
C ILE A 17 -24.39 -28.25 20.13
N VAL A 18 -24.52 -27.75 21.36
CA VAL A 18 -24.14 -26.37 21.73
C VAL A 18 -22.62 -26.17 21.78
N THR A 19 -21.81 -27.22 21.98
CA THR A 19 -20.33 -27.14 21.82
C THR A 19 -19.84 -27.31 20.38
N CYS A 20 -20.72 -27.70 19.44
CA CYS A 20 -20.40 -27.80 18.01
C CYS A 20 -21.03 -26.68 17.15
N LEU A 21 -21.70 -25.70 17.78
CA LEU A 21 -22.37 -24.55 17.15
C LEU A 21 -21.75 -23.20 17.55
N TYR A 22 -20.41 -23.14 17.61
CA TYR A 22 -19.65 -21.88 17.54
C TYR A 22 -18.47 -21.90 16.55
N CYS A 23 -18.58 -22.73 15.50
CA CYS A 23 -17.88 -22.46 14.24
C CYS A 23 -18.87 -21.83 13.25
N VAL A 24 -19.06 -20.51 13.36
CA VAL A 24 -19.68 -19.75 12.27
C VAL A 24 -18.74 -19.87 11.07
N ARG A 25 -19.15 -20.69 10.10
CA ARG A 25 -18.49 -20.84 8.82
C ARG A 25 -18.70 -19.54 8.03
N HIS A 26 -17.86 -18.53 8.30
CA HIS A 26 -17.71 -17.40 7.39
C HIS A 26 -17.21 -17.97 6.07
N THR A 27 -18.12 -18.09 5.11
CA THR A 27 -17.80 -18.34 3.72
C THR A 27 -16.83 -17.27 3.26
N SER A 28 -15.63 -17.67 2.83
CA SER A 28 -14.69 -16.77 2.19
C SER A 28 -15.37 -16.17 0.95
N ARG A 29 -15.78 -14.90 1.02
CA ARG A 29 -15.98 -14.10 -0.19
C ARG A 29 -14.63 -14.07 -0.89
N GLN A 30 -14.59 -14.45 -2.16
CA GLN A 30 -13.41 -14.22 -2.98
C GLN A 30 -13.22 -12.71 -3.13
N GLY A 31 -12.12 -12.23 -2.58
CA GLY A 31 -11.62 -10.86 -2.61
C GLY A 31 -10.21 -10.94 -2.05
N GLY A 32 -9.21 -10.75 -2.91
CA GLY A 32 -7.82 -11.06 -2.58
C GLY A 32 -7.19 -10.02 -1.65
N TYR A 33 -7.32 -10.23 -0.33
CA TYR A 33 -6.52 -9.55 0.69
C TYR A 33 -6.22 -10.52 1.84
N SER A 34 -4.93 -10.71 2.14
CA SER A 34 -4.44 -11.43 3.33
C SER A 34 -4.73 -10.59 4.58
N ALA A 35 -5.52 -11.12 5.51
CA ALA A 35 -6.00 -10.38 6.68
C ALA A 35 -4.94 -10.19 7.81
N LEU A 36 -3.64 -10.15 7.47
CA LEU A 36 -2.52 -10.34 8.39
C LEU A 36 -1.27 -9.48 8.13
N ASP A 37 -1.27 -8.58 7.16
CA ASP A 37 -0.09 -7.72 6.85
C ASP A 37 0.13 -6.57 7.86
N THR A 38 -0.73 -6.43 8.85
CA THR A 38 -0.77 -5.32 9.81
C THR A 38 0.00 -5.68 11.08
N CYS A 39 1.28 -5.32 11.08
CA CYS A 39 2.28 -5.28 12.18
C CYS A 39 3.72 -5.35 11.63
N LYS A 40 3.90 -5.51 10.31
CA LYS A 40 5.22 -5.48 9.65
C LYS A 40 5.88 -4.11 9.81
N ILE A 41 6.86 -4.00 10.71
CA ILE A 41 7.83 -2.89 10.74
C ILE A 41 8.32 -2.65 9.32
N ASN A 42 8.34 -1.39 8.85
CA ASN A 42 8.66 -1.10 7.47
C ASN A 42 10.09 -1.55 7.13
N LYS A 43 10.18 -2.66 6.39
CA LYS A 43 11.42 -3.43 6.17
C LYS A 43 12.53 -2.63 5.46
N ASN A 44 12.19 -1.50 4.84
CA ASN A 44 13.05 -0.64 4.00
C ASN A 44 14.26 0.03 4.70
N ARG A 45 14.67 -0.37 5.91
CA ARG A 45 15.88 0.16 6.57
C ARG A 45 16.81 -0.97 7.00
N PRO A 46 18.08 -0.97 6.56
CA PRO A 46 19.02 -2.02 6.93
C PRO A 46 19.37 -1.93 8.42
N ILE A 47 19.38 -3.07 9.11
CA ILE A 47 20.15 -3.23 10.35
C ILE A 47 21.62 -3.13 9.94
N ALA A 48 22.17 -1.92 9.97
CA ALA A 48 23.54 -1.65 9.58
C ALA A 48 24.52 -2.18 10.64
N ALA A 49 24.85 -3.47 10.54
CA ALA A 49 25.92 -4.09 11.31
C ALA A 49 27.27 -3.47 10.91
N ALA A 50 27.71 -2.45 11.65
CA ALA A 50 28.96 -1.77 11.37
C ALA A 50 30.15 -2.68 11.69
N ALA A 51 30.91 -3.06 10.66
CA ALA A 51 32.29 -3.48 10.84
C ALA A 51 33.10 -2.27 11.33
N ALA A 52 33.88 -2.45 12.40
CA ALA A 52 34.49 -1.35 13.14
C ALA A 52 35.42 -0.47 12.28
N LEU A 53 34.98 0.75 11.97
CA LEU A 53 35.82 1.83 11.45
C LEU A 53 35.67 3.05 12.35
N SER A 54 36.73 3.33 13.09
CA SER A 54 36.80 4.36 14.13
C SER A 54 37.03 5.74 13.53
N ASN A 55 36.23 6.74 13.94
CA ASN A 55 36.63 8.14 13.99
C ASN A 55 36.15 8.76 15.30
N LYS A 56 37.08 9.37 16.06
CA LYS A 56 36.76 10.01 17.35
C LYS A 56 35.89 11.25 17.15
N ILE A 57 34.84 11.37 17.95
CA ILE A 57 34.23 12.67 18.31
C ILE A 57 34.28 12.79 19.83
N ASP A 58 34.69 13.97 20.30
CA ASP A 58 34.99 14.28 21.69
C ASP A 58 33.74 14.82 22.40
N THR A 59 33.51 14.43 23.66
CA THR A 59 32.29 14.75 24.41
C THR A 59 32.58 15.65 25.61
N SER A 60 32.01 16.86 25.64
CA SER A 60 32.01 17.72 26.82
C SER A 60 30.61 18.15 27.26
N THR A 61 30.26 17.72 28.48
CA THR A 61 29.33 18.36 29.43
C THR A 61 27.85 18.55 29.05
N GLN A 62 26.96 17.64 29.47
CA GLN A 62 26.20 17.77 30.74
C GLN A 62 25.47 16.45 31.14
N GLN A 63 24.82 16.45 32.31
CA GLN A 63 24.42 15.29 33.13
C GLN A 63 23.45 14.28 32.46
N ASN A 64 23.67 12.98 32.76
CA ASN A 64 22.79 11.80 32.89
C ASN A 64 21.40 11.74 32.18
N ASN A 65 21.17 12.45 31.10
CA ASN A 65 19.83 12.58 30.50
C ASN A 65 19.70 11.80 29.19
N LEU A 66 18.51 11.27 28.98
CA LEU A 66 17.97 10.92 27.67
C LEU A 66 17.43 12.20 27.03
N THR A 67 17.92 12.58 25.85
CA THR A 67 17.47 13.79 25.11
C THR A 67 16.85 13.40 23.77
N PHE A 68 16.14 14.31 23.13
CA PHE A 68 15.54 14.09 21.82
C PHE A 68 15.61 15.32 20.90
N ASP A 69 15.82 15.08 19.61
CA ASP A 69 15.55 16.03 18.53
C ASP A 69 14.23 15.63 17.85
N LEU A 70 13.35 16.59 17.55
CA LEU A 70 11.99 16.33 17.01
C LEU A 70 11.78 16.92 15.62
N THR A 71 11.49 16.06 14.64
CA THR A 71 10.93 16.45 13.33
C THR A 71 9.41 16.25 13.33
N CYS A 72 8.65 17.32 13.55
CA CYS A 72 7.18 17.26 13.55
C CYS A 72 6.58 17.87 12.28
N LYS A 73 5.74 17.10 11.57
CA LYS A 73 4.95 17.52 10.40
C LYS A 73 3.46 17.57 10.75
N ALA A 74 3.08 18.44 11.68
CA ALA A 74 1.70 18.59 12.13
C ALA A 74 1.38 20.06 12.52
N SER A 75 0.23 20.31 13.13
CA SER A 75 -0.14 21.65 13.57
C SER A 75 0.77 22.16 14.71
N ALA A 76 0.97 23.47 14.84
CA ALA A 76 1.91 24.02 15.83
C ALA A 76 1.52 23.67 17.29
N SER A 77 0.22 23.64 17.60
CA SER A 77 -0.32 23.21 18.90
C SER A 77 -0.09 21.74 19.17
N GLU A 78 -0.23 20.90 18.16
CA GLU A 78 -0.02 19.46 18.24
C GLU A 78 1.45 19.11 18.36
N CYS A 79 2.34 19.75 17.58
CA CYS A 79 3.78 19.62 17.74
C CYS A 79 4.26 20.08 19.14
N GLN A 80 3.59 21.08 19.75
CA GLN A 80 3.85 21.44 21.14
C GLN A 80 3.42 20.32 22.11
N GLY A 81 2.27 19.67 21.86
CA GLY A 81 1.82 18.50 22.63
C GLY A 81 2.72 17.28 22.49
N VAL A 82 3.16 16.97 21.28
CA VAL A 82 4.16 15.93 20.98
C VAL A 82 5.46 16.20 21.72
N SER A 83 6.01 17.42 21.63
CA SER A 83 7.25 17.81 22.31
C SER A 83 7.15 17.76 23.84
N ALA A 84 6.05 18.27 24.40
CA ALA A 84 5.80 18.18 25.85
C ALA A 84 5.65 16.73 26.33
N THR A 85 5.04 15.87 25.51
CA THR A 85 4.86 14.44 25.81
C THR A 85 6.18 13.67 25.72
N LEU A 86 7.00 13.94 24.70
CA LEU A 86 8.36 13.40 24.57
C LEU A 86 9.24 13.80 25.76
N SER A 87 9.20 15.07 26.17
CA SER A 87 9.93 15.54 27.38
C SER A 87 9.53 14.75 28.62
N LYS A 88 8.21 14.61 28.87
CA LYS A 88 7.73 13.84 30.03
C LYS A 88 8.09 12.35 29.94
N ALA A 89 8.11 11.76 28.75
CA ALA A 89 8.56 10.39 28.55
C ALA A 89 10.07 10.23 28.83
N THR A 90 10.91 11.17 28.38
CA THR A 90 12.34 11.15 28.68
C THR A 90 12.63 11.37 30.16
N ASP A 91 11.81 12.16 30.86
CA ASP A 91 11.88 12.33 32.31
C ASP A 91 11.54 11.01 33.03
N ILE A 92 10.42 10.36 32.70
CA ILE A 92 10.00 9.06 33.29
C ILE A 92 11.10 7.99 33.13
N ILE A 93 11.69 7.88 31.94
CA ILE A 93 12.74 6.89 31.66
C ILE A 93 14.04 7.27 32.39
N SER A 94 14.43 8.55 32.40
CA SER A 94 15.61 9.05 33.13
C SER A 94 15.43 9.03 34.65
N ASP A 95 14.19 8.96 35.16
CA ASP A 95 13.91 8.78 36.58
C ASP A 95 14.13 7.34 37.04
N ILE A 96 13.86 6.37 36.17
CA ILE A 96 13.97 4.93 36.44
C ILE A 96 15.40 4.42 36.19
N PHE A 97 16.01 4.79 35.07
CA PHE A 97 17.34 4.35 34.68
C PHE A 97 18.42 5.36 35.08
N GLN A 98 19.61 4.86 35.42
CA GLN A 98 20.82 5.64 35.65
C GLN A 98 21.76 5.44 34.46
N PHE A 99 21.53 6.18 33.37
CA PHE A 99 22.43 6.17 32.23
C PHE A 99 23.83 6.66 32.64
N GLU A 100 24.85 5.85 32.38
CA GLU A 100 26.26 6.19 32.61
C GLU A 100 26.84 7.05 31.48
N THR A 101 26.19 7.00 30.32
CA THR A 101 26.46 7.82 29.14
C THR A 101 25.13 8.33 28.60
N PRO A 102 25.02 9.63 28.25
CA PRO A 102 23.78 10.20 27.75
C PRO A 102 23.41 9.60 26.38
N LEU A 103 22.10 9.56 26.11
CA LEU A 103 21.52 8.97 24.91
C LEU A 103 20.67 10.01 24.18
N VAL A 104 20.72 10.01 22.85
CA VAL A 104 20.00 10.98 22.01
C VAL A 104 19.01 10.28 21.08
N ILE A 105 17.74 10.67 21.13
CA ILE A 105 16.66 10.15 20.29
C ILE A 105 16.48 11.05 19.06
N ASN A 106 16.36 10.48 17.87
CA ASN A 106 15.81 11.15 16.69
C ASN A 106 14.31 10.82 16.59
N ALA A 107 13.45 11.75 16.99
CA ALA A 107 12.00 11.57 16.99
C ALA A 107 11.37 12.19 15.73
N SER A 108 10.46 11.47 15.07
CA SER A 108 9.60 12.01 14.02
C SER A 108 8.12 11.82 14.35
N TYR A 109 7.32 12.84 14.03
CA TYR A 109 5.86 12.81 14.11
C TYR A 109 5.31 13.23 12.75
N VAL A 110 4.91 12.24 11.95
CA VAL A 110 4.71 12.36 10.50
C VAL A 110 3.62 11.43 10.02
N ASN A 111 3.09 11.64 8.82
CA ASN A 111 2.11 10.76 8.21
C ASN A 111 2.82 9.50 7.66
N PHE A 112 2.48 8.32 8.16
CA PHE A 112 3.14 7.07 7.75
C PHE A 112 2.78 6.66 6.31
N CYS A 113 1.58 7.00 5.83
CA CYS A 113 1.19 6.75 4.44
C CYS A 113 2.07 7.57 3.47
N GLN A 114 2.30 8.85 3.76
CA GLN A 114 3.08 9.76 2.93
C GLN A 114 4.59 9.47 2.98
N GLU A 115 5.17 9.30 4.18
CA GLU A 115 6.62 9.14 4.31
C GLU A 115 7.09 7.71 4.08
N TYR A 116 6.27 6.72 4.44
CA TYR A 116 6.66 5.32 4.59
C TYR A 116 5.82 4.35 3.75
N GLN A 117 4.78 4.83 3.04
CA GLN A 117 3.84 4.00 2.26
C GLN A 117 3.03 3.01 3.10
N ASP A 118 2.96 3.22 4.42
CA ASP A 118 2.11 2.44 5.33
C ASP A 118 0.83 3.24 5.64
N CYS A 119 -0.22 2.92 4.89
CA CYS A 119 -1.51 3.62 4.92
C CYS A 119 -2.55 2.89 5.79
N HIS A 120 -2.12 1.98 6.68
CA HIS A 120 -3.02 1.07 7.37
C HIS A 120 -3.52 1.56 8.75
N HIS A 121 -3.54 2.88 9.02
CA HIS A 121 -3.81 3.45 10.36
C HIS A 121 -5.15 3.03 11.01
N ASP A 122 -6.18 2.73 10.22
CA ASP A 122 -7.50 2.25 10.69
C ASP A 122 -7.54 0.75 11.02
N ALA A 123 -6.47 0.00 10.75
CA ALA A 123 -6.44 -1.44 11.02
C ALA A 123 -6.24 -1.73 12.52
N LYS A 124 -6.90 -2.79 13.01
CA LYS A 124 -6.81 -3.24 14.42
C LYS A 124 -5.38 -3.55 14.90
N TYR A 125 -4.44 -3.76 13.98
CA TYR A 125 -3.04 -4.07 14.23
C TYR A 125 -2.09 -3.11 13.46
N ALA A 126 -2.55 -1.86 13.22
CA ALA A 126 -1.75 -0.84 12.57
C ALA A 126 -0.51 -0.45 13.40
N SER A 127 0.61 -0.17 12.74
CA SER A 127 1.77 0.42 13.40
C SER A 127 1.51 1.91 13.70
N ILE A 128 1.03 2.20 14.91
CA ILE A 128 0.72 3.57 15.35
C ILE A 128 1.97 4.35 15.78
N GLY A 129 3.02 3.63 16.17
CA GLY A 129 4.36 4.12 16.43
C GLY A 129 5.37 3.00 16.24
N GLN A 130 6.66 3.35 16.22
CA GLN A 130 7.78 2.41 16.25
C GLN A 130 9.03 3.13 16.79
N ALA A 131 9.83 2.48 17.64
CA ALA A 131 11.20 2.91 17.87
C ALA A 131 12.20 1.75 17.98
N TYR A 132 13.44 2.04 17.54
CA TYR A 132 14.50 1.04 17.42
C TYR A 132 15.89 1.72 17.50
N PRO A 133 16.96 0.98 17.85
CA PRO A 133 18.31 1.51 17.89
C PRO A 133 18.77 2.04 16.52
N SER A 134 19.34 3.24 16.45
CA SER A 134 19.86 3.82 15.20
C SER A 134 20.96 2.96 14.56
N ILE A 135 21.73 2.22 15.40
CA ILE A 135 22.72 1.24 14.95
C ILE A 135 22.94 0.15 16.01
N SER A 136 23.41 -1.03 15.59
CA SER A 136 23.84 -2.11 16.47
C SER A 136 25.22 -2.62 16.05
N TYR A 137 26.06 -2.98 17.02
CA TYR A 137 27.44 -3.44 16.80
C TYR A 137 27.56 -4.94 17.04
N VAL A 138 28.32 -5.63 16.18
CA VAL A 138 28.56 -7.07 16.32
C VAL A 138 29.60 -7.32 17.41
N MET A 139 29.16 -7.79 18.57
CA MET A 139 30.01 -8.08 19.72
C MET A 139 29.94 -9.58 20.07
N MET A 140 31.03 -10.13 20.59
CA MET A 140 31.03 -11.45 21.21
C MET A 140 30.82 -11.30 22.72
N ASP A 141 29.80 -11.97 23.25
CA ASP A 141 29.62 -12.15 24.68
C ASP A 141 30.62 -13.20 25.17
N ASN A 142 31.56 -12.80 26.03
CA ASN A 142 32.62 -13.68 26.49
C ASN A 142 32.13 -14.75 27.48
N THR A 143 30.89 -14.66 27.99
CA THR A 143 30.32 -15.61 28.97
C THR A 143 29.84 -16.91 28.31
N ASP A 144 29.21 -16.82 27.13
CA ASP A 144 28.68 -17.96 26.38
C ASP A 144 29.31 -18.14 24.98
N LYS A 145 30.23 -17.23 24.60
CA LYS A 145 30.92 -17.17 23.30
C LYS A 145 30.00 -16.92 22.10
N MET A 146 28.78 -16.45 22.36
CA MET A 146 27.84 -16.10 21.28
C MET A 146 28.12 -14.72 20.72
N THR A 147 27.90 -14.59 19.42
CA THR A 147 27.97 -13.32 18.70
C THR A 147 26.59 -12.69 18.68
N ARG A 148 26.48 -11.43 19.09
CA ARG A 148 25.21 -10.68 19.18
C ARG A 148 25.35 -9.25 18.65
N LEU A 149 24.29 -8.73 18.08
CA LEU A 149 24.12 -7.34 17.68
C LEU A 149 23.72 -6.52 18.90
N TYR A 150 24.69 -5.89 19.58
CA TYR A 150 24.42 -5.02 20.72
C TYR A 150 23.93 -3.65 20.24
N PRO A 151 22.72 -3.21 20.63
CA PRO A 151 22.24 -1.85 20.37
C PRO A 151 23.22 -0.78 20.84
N GLN A 152 23.43 0.27 20.06
CA GLN A 152 24.22 1.44 20.51
C GLN A 152 23.77 1.99 21.89
N PRO A 153 22.48 2.23 22.18
CA PRO A 153 22.06 2.79 23.46
C PRO A 153 22.41 1.89 24.65
N LEU A 154 22.47 0.57 24.45
CA LEU A 154 22.89 -0.39 25.47
C LEU A 154 24.42 -0.46 25.57
N LEU A 155 25.11 -0.59 24.43
CA LEU A 155 26.57 -0.72 24.38
C LEU A 155 27.29 0.53 24.91
N LYS A 156 26.70 1.73 24.73
CA LYS A 156 27.19 2.97 25.34
C LYS A 156 27.30 2.86 26.88
N GLN A 157 26.44 2.09 27.54
CA GLN A 157 26.48 1.86 28.99
C GLN A 157 27.63 0.95 29.44
N TYR A 158 28.34 0.29 28.53
CA TYR A 158 29.54 -0.51 28.83
C TYR A 158 30.77 0.40 28.94
N THR A 159 30.79 1.23 29.98
CA THR A 159 31.78 2.30 30.19
C THR A 159 33.24 1.82 30.29
N ASN A 160 33.46 0.57 30.72
CA ASN A 160 34.77 -0.04 30.97
C ASN A 160 35.36 -0.83 29.77
N MET A 161 34.79 -0.74 28.55
CA MET A 161 35.40 -1.38 27.37
C MET A 161 36.75 -0.74 27.02
N SER A 162 37.73 -1.58 26.66
CA SER A 162 39.09 -1.15 26.29
C SER A 162 39.14 -0.34 24.99
N GLU A 163 38.26 -0.66 24.05
CA GLU A 163 38.08 0.06 22.78
C GLU A 163 36.58 0.39 22.64
N LYS A 164 36.27 1.65 22.36
CA LYS A 164 34.89 2.13 22.20
C LYS A 164 34.58 2.39 20.72
N PRO A 165 33.38 2.04 20.22
CA PRO A 165 33.01 2.30 18.84
C PRO A 165 32.96 3.79 18.53
N SER A 166 33.05 4.13 17.24
CA SER A 166 32.63 5.44 16.75
C SER A 166 31.10 5.50 16.80
N TRP A 167 30.56 6.13 17.84
CA TRP A 167 29.12 6.30 18.01
C TRP A 167 28.51 7.16 16.89
N THR A 168 27.30 6.81 16.45
CA THR A 168 26.46 7.71 15.64
C THR A 168 25.91 8.85 16.50
N GLN A 169 25.48 9.94 15.84
CA GLN A 169 24.88 11.10 16.52
C GLN A 169 23.65 10.71 17.36
N TYR A 170 22.76 9.93 16.77
CA TYR A 170 21.55 9.42 17.42
C TYR A 170 21.75 7.96 17.86
N ASP A 171 21.06 7.61 18.94
CA ASP A 171 21.05 6.29 19.57
C ASP A 171 19.78 5.50 19.27
N ILE A 172 18.64 6.20 19.21
CA ILE A 172 17.32 5.64 19.00
C ILE A 172 16.63 6.45 17.89
N GLU A 173 16.09 5.77 16.89
CA GLU A 173 15.12 6.35 15.97
C GLU A 173 13.71 6.07 16.54
N ALA A 174 12.89 7.09 16.72
CA ALA A 174 11.51 6.96 17.17
C ALA A 174 10.57 7.66 16.18
N GLN A 175 9.49 7.00 15.77
CA GLN A 175 8.61 7.45 14.70
C GLN A 175 7.16 7.21 15.11
N PHE A 176 6.32 8.22 14.93
CA PHE A 176 4.93 8.20 15.38
C PHE A 176 4.01 8.71 14.27
N ASN A 177 2.91 8.00 14.04
CA ASN A 177 1.98 8.36 12.98
C ASN A 177 1.08 9.53 13.41
N ASN A 178 1.06 10.63 12.65
CA ASN A 178 0.23 11.80 12.91
C ASN A 178 -1.26 11.64 12.51
N GLU A 179 -1.62 10.51 11.90
CA GLU A 179 -3.02 10.20 11.53
C GLU A 179 -3.85 9.66 12.71
N ILE A 180 -3.20 9.29 13.82
CA ILE A 180 -3.85 8.67 14.98
C ILE A 180 -4.43 9.74 15.91
N ASN A 181 -5.60 9.47 16.47
CA ASN A 181 -6.29 10.35 17.42
C ASN A 181 -5.61 10.34 18.80
N TRP A 182 -4.50 11.05 18.91
CA TRP A 182 -3.67 11.09 20.12
C TRP A 182 -4.24 11.96 21.24
N TYR A 183 -3.93 11.56 22.47
CA TYR A 183 -4.04 12.36 23.67
C TYR A 183 -2.63 12.73 24.17
N PHE A 184 -2.38 14.02 24.37
CA PHE A 184 -1.06 14.55 24.76
C PHE A 184 -0.99 14.89 26.24
N ALA A 185 0.20 14.76 26.83
CA ALA A 185 0.43 14.92 28.27
C ALA A 185 0.20 16.34 28.82
N ASN A 186 0.05 17.34 27.95
CA ASN A 186 -0.22 18.74 28.27
C ASN A 186 -1.68 19.16 27.97
N ASN A 187 -2.56 18.23 27.59
CA ASN A 187 -3.99 18.50 27.44
C ASN A 187 -4.62 18.85 28.80
N ALA A 188 -5.56 19.79 28.80
CA ALA A 188 -6.28 20.22 30.02
C ALA A 188 -7.55 19.41 30.27
N ASP A 189 -8.20 18.92 29.21
CA ASP A 189 -9.37 18.05 29.27
C ASP A 189 -8.95 16.58 29.46
N PRO A 190 -9.77 15.74 30.13
CA PRO A 190 -9.48 14.32 30.29
C PRO A 190 -9.56 13.55 28.95
N ILE A 191 -8.81 12.45 28.86
CA ILE A 191 -8.79 11.57 27.68
C ILE A 191 -10.19 11.06 27.30
N GLN A 192 -10.52 11.12 26.00
CA GLN A 192 -11.78 10.61 25.46
C GLN A 192 -11.68 9.12 25.11
N SER A 193 -12.80 8.39 25.13
CA SER A 193 -12.85 6.95 24.86
C SER A 193 -12.29 6.52 23.49
N SER A 194 -12.29 7.42 22.52
CA SER A 194 -11.76 7.24 21.16
C SER A 194 -10.33 7.74 20.96
N GLN A 195 -9.66 8.23 22.01
CA GLN A 195 -8.26 8.67 21.95
C GLN A 195 -7.30 7.61 22.48
N THR A 196 -6.09 7.60 21.93
CA THR A 196 -4.97 6.78 22.40
C THR A 196 -4.00 7.66 23.19
N ASP A 197 -3.53 7.21 24.34
CA ASP A 197 -2.55 7.97 25.14
C ASP A 197 -1.16 7.95 24.49
N PHE A 198 -0.74 9.11 23.98
CA PHE A 198 0.56 9.25 23.33
C PHE A 198 1.72 9.07 24.31
N LEU A 199 1.54 9.42 25.61
CA LEU A 199 2.61 9.28 26.59
C LEU A 199 2.95 7.82 26.85
N ARG A 200 1.94 6.96 27.05
CA ARG A 200 2.13 5.52 27.16
C ARG A 200 2.82 4.94 25.93
N ASN A 201 2.38 5.31 24.73
CA ASN A 201 2.98 4.84 23.48
C ASN A 201 4.44 5.28 23.32
N VAL A 202 4.77 6.55 23.58
CA VAL A 202 6.17 7.02 23.52
C VAL A 202 7.05 6.25 24.51
N VAL A 203 6.60 6.02 25.76
CA VAL A 203 7.36 5.25 26.75
C VAL A 203 7.53 3.78 26.31
N HIS A 204 6.49 3.16 25.75
CA HIS A 204 6.53 1.81 25.19
C HIS A 204 7.57 1.69 24.06
N GLU A 205 7.50 2.56 23.05
CA GLU A 205 8.44 2.54 21.92
C GLU A 205 9.88 2.74 22.38
N LEU A 206 10.13 3.67 23.31
CA LEU A 206 11.48 3.90 23.81
C LEU A 206 12.08 2.70 24.57
N ILE A 207 11.25 1.79 25.12
CA ILE A 207 11.74 0.51 25.68
C ILE A 207 12.19 -0.46 24.57
N HIS A 208 11.51 -0.50 23.41
CA HIS A 208 12.05 -1.16 22.21
C HIS A 208 13.35 -0.49 21.75
N GLY A 209 13.40 0.86 21.69
CA GLY A 209 14.61 1.62 21.36
C GLY A 209 15.82 1.32 22.27
N LEU A 210 15.58 1.02 23.55
CA LEU A 210 16.60 0.57 24.50
C LEU A 210 16.98 -0.91 24.36
N GLY A 211 16.33 -1.69 23.48
CA GLY A 211 16.73 -3.05 23.14
C GLY A 211 15.89 -4.17 23.76
N PHE A 212 14.68 -3.88 24.27
CA PHE A 212 13.67 -4.94 24.50
C PHE A 212 13.08 -5.37 23.16
N MET A 213 13.82 -6.18 22.41
CA MET A 213 13.44 -6.69 21.08
C MET A 213 14.14 -8.01 20.80
N THR A 214 13.51 -8.88 20.01
CA THR A 214 14.12 -10.13 19.56
C THR A 214 14.71 -9.97 18.15
N SER A 215 15.78 -10.71 17.85
CA SER A 215 16.24 -10.85 16.47
C SER A 215 15.45 -11.92 15.70
N TRP A 216 14.65 -12.74 16.38
CA TRP A 216 13.90 -13.83 15.77
C TRP A 216 12.70 -13.30 14.98
N ASN A 217 12.73 -13.55 13.67
CA ASN A 217 11.77 -13.01 12.72
C ASN A 217 11.45 -14.02 11.60
N ASP A 218 10.49 -13.66 10.76
CA ASP A 218 10.07 -14.37 9.55
C ASP A 218 10.67 -13.81 8.25
N ASP A 219 11.60 -12.84 8.29
CA ASP A 219 12.13 -12.17 7.10
C ASP A 219 12.83 -13.14 6.14
N PHE A 220 13.56 -14.12 6.65
CA PHE A 220 14.20 -15.14 5.80
C PHE A 220 13.17 -16.08 5.17
N TYR A 221 12.09 -16.41 5.88
CA TYR A 221 10.96 -17.16 5.31
C TYR A 221 10.27 -16.35 4.21
N GLU A 222 9.86 -15.11 4.49
CA GLU A 222 9.18 -14.23 3.53
C GLU A 222 10.03 -13.97 2.28
N ALA A 223 11.36 -13.87 2.42
CA ALA A 223 12.26 -13.64 1.28
C ALA A 223 12.38 -14.87 0.36
N ILE A 224 12.44 -16.08 0.90
CA ILE A 224 12.54 -17.31 0.10
C ILE A 224 11.18 -17.88 -0.31
N LEU A 225 10.08 -17.52 0.37
CA LEU A 225 8.72 -18.01 0.10
C LEU A 225 8.31 -17.91 -1.40
N PRO A 226 8.58 -16.80 -2.13
CA PRO A 226 8.28 -16.71 -3.57
C PRO A 226 9.02 -17.73 -4.46
N LEU A 227 10.02 -18.42 -3.93
CA LEU A 227 10.79 -19.46 -4.64
C LEU A 227 10.16 -20.86 -4.53
N PHE A 228 9.09 -21.04 -3.75
CA PHE A 228 8.44 -22.34 -3.53
C PHE A 228 7.00 -22.31 -4.05
N ASP A 229 6.55 -23.40 -4.69
CA ASP A 229 5.13 -23.58 -4.99
C ASP A 229 4.31 -23.58 -3.67
N SER A 230 3.07 -23.09 -3.72
CA SER A 230 2.21 -22.97 -2.53
C SER A 230 2.12 -24.27 -1.72
N GLY A 231 2.44 -24.20 -0.43
CA GLY A 231 2.46 -25.34 0.49
C GLY A 231 3.67 -26.27 0.39
N LYS A 232 4.70 -25.96 -0.42
CA LYS A 232 5.96 -26.75 -0.46
C LYS A 232 6.95 -26.41 0.66
N ILE A 233 6.80 -25.23 1.26
CA ILE A 233 7.57 -24.80 2.42
C ILE A 233 6.62 -24.51 3.59
N GLU A 234 6.91 -25.10 4.75
CA GLU A 234 6.24 -24.76 6.01
C GLU A 234 6.89 -23.51 6.61
N HIS A 235 6.09 -22.71 7.33
CA HIS A 235 6.55 -21.51 8.03
C HIS A 235 7.65 -21.81 9.06
N PHE A 236 8.62 -20.90 9.16
CA PHE A 236 9.77 -21.02 10.04
C PHE A 236 10.24 -19.63 10.49
N ILE A 237 10.98 -19.54 11.61
CA ILE A 237 11.62 -18.29 12.07
C ILE A 237 13.12 -18.49 12.29
N THR A 238 13.91 -17.44 12.04
CA THR A 238 15.36 -17.42 12.29
C THR A 238 15.77 -16.13 13.01
N PRO A 239 16.92 -16.10 13.69
CA PRO A 239 17.55 -14.84 14.09
C PRO A 239 17.91 -14.02 12.84
N THR A 240 18.28 -12.76 13.04
CA THR A 240 18.77 -11.87 11.96
C THR A 240 19.94 -12.52 11.22
N LEU A 241 19.87 -12.54 9.88
CA LEU A 241 20.97 -13.02 9.04
C LEU A 241 22.13 -12.01 9.02
N LEU A 242 23.35 -12.48 9.23
CA LEU A 242 24.57 -11.70 9.15
C LEU A 242 25.17 -11.80 7.74
N ALA A 243 25.09 -10.71 6.97
CA ALA A 243 25.66 -10.58 5.62
C ALA A 243 26.08 -9.13 5.33
N GLN A 244 27.16 -8.89 4.57
CA GLN A 244 27.45 -7.55 4.04
C GLN A 244 26.65 -7.28 2.77
N THR A 245 25.60 -6.48 2.92
CA THR A 245 25.20 -5.33 2.10
C THR A 245 23.89 -4.82 2.70
N ASN A 246 23.36 -3.68 2.24
CA ASN A 246 22.05 -3.20 2.69
C ASN A 246 21.01 -4.33 2.53
N ASN A 247 20.52 -4.91 3.65
CA ASN A 247 19.85 -6.23 3.66
C ASN A 247 18.73 -6.41 2.62
N HIS A 248 18.04 -5.32 2.27
CA HIS A 248 17.02 -5.31 1.22
C HIS A 248 17.52 -5.69 -0.18
N GLN A 249 18.80 -5.49 -0.50
CA GLN A 249 19.31 -5.59 -1.87
C GLN A 249 19.77 -7.01 -2.24
N LEU A 250 20.32 -7.78 -1.29
CA LEU A 250 20.62 -9.21 -1.48
C LEU A 250 19.35 -10.05 -1.55
N MET A 251 18.39 -9.79 -0.65
CA MET A 251 17.19 -10.61 -0.50
C MET A 251 16.07 -10.27 -1.49
N SER A 252 16.25 -9.25 -2.35
CA SER A 252 15.37 -8.95 -3.49
C SER A 252 15.97 -9.30 -4.86
N ASP A 253 17.30 -9.35 -5.00
CA ASP A 253 17.94 -9.85 -6.22
C ASP A 253 18.18 -11.37 -6.12
N TYR A 254 17.17 -12.14 -6.53
CA TYR A 254 17.24 -13.59 -6.58
C TYR A 254 18.37 -14.16 -7.46
N SER A 255 18.98 -13.34 -8.34
CA SER A 255 20.06 -13.74 -9.25
C SER A 255 21.46 -13.46 -8.71
N ALA A 256 21.59 -12.59 -7.71
CA ALA A 256 22.87 -12.24 -7.11
C ALA A 256 23.43 -13.36 -6.22
N ASN A 257 24.76 -13.46 -6.16
CA ASN A 257 25.48 -14.31 -5.21
C ASN A 257 25.06 -13.96 -3.77
N GLN A 258 24.66 -14.96 -2.98
CA GLN A 258 24.17 -14.79 -1.60
C GLN A 258 25.26 -15.22 -0.60
N PRO A 259 25.98 -14.28 0.04
CA PRO A 259 26.92 -14.61 1.11
C PRO A 259 26.16 -15.02 2.38
N PHE A 260 26.68 -16.03 3.08
CA PHE A 260 26.17 -16.45 4.39
C PHE A 260 27.30 -16.43 5.41
N TRP A 261 27.16 -15.63 6.47
CA TRP A 261 28.16 -15.55 7.55
C TRP A 261 27.64 -16.06 8.91
N GLY A 262 26.35 -16.38 8.99
CA GLY A 262 25.69 -16.88 10.20
C GLY A 262 24.39 -16.16 10.52
N PHE A 263 23.68 -16.66 11.53
CA PHE A 263 22.57 -15.99 12.20
C PHE A 263 23.06 -15.35 13.50
N VAL A 264 22.62 -14.13 13.79
CA VAL A 264 23.09 -13.31 14.92
C VAL A 264 21.92 -12.84 15.79
N GLU A 265 22.10 -12.92 17.11
CA GLU A 265 21.09 -12.58 18.11
C GLU A 265 21.12 -11.12 18.54
N PHE A 266 20.03 -10.62 19.12
CA PHE A 266 20.06 -9.47 20.02
C PHE A 266 20.33 -9.94 21.48
N PRO A 267 20.87 -9.08 22.36
CA PRO A 267 21.18 -9.46 23.75
C PRO A 267 19.99 -10.02 24.54
N PHE A 268 18.76 -9.65 24.20
CA PHE A 268 17.54 -10.18 24.83
C PHE A 268 17.28 -11.65 24.51
N ASP A 269 17.65 -12.12 23.31
CA ASP A 269 17.41 -13.50 22.84
C ASP A 269 18.07 -14.56 23.75
N LYS A 270 19.18 -14.19 24.40
CA LYS A 270 19.88 -14.98 25.42
C LYS A 270 18.94 -15.50 26.52
N TYR A 271 17.93 -14.72 26.86
CA TYR A 271 16.98 -14.99 27.94
C TYR A 271 15.68 -15.63 27.44
N ILE A 272 15.44 -15.68 26.13
CA ILE A 272 14.22 -16.26 25.55
C ILE A 272 14.33 -17.79 25.53
N HIS A 273 13.30 -18.45 26.07
CA HIS A 273 13.20 -19.91 26.12
C HIS A 273 11.81 -20.38 25.72
N PHE A 274 11.70 -21.58 25.14
CA PHE A 274 10.42 -22.25 24.96
C PHE A 274 10.22 -23.40 25.94
N LYS A 275 8.96 -23.66 26.30
CA LYS A 275 8.53 -24.75 27.17
C LYS A 275 8.48 -26.07 26.42
N ASN A 276 9.01 -27.14 27.01
CA ASN A 276 8.91 -28.49 26.45
C ASN A 276 7.59 -29.16 26.86
N ASN A 277 6.91 -29.85 25.93
CA ASN A 277 5.52 -30.33 26.12
C ASN A 277 5.34 -31.29 27.30
N ASN A 278 6.40 -31.99 27.73
CA ASN A 278 6.32 -33.11 28.67
C ASN A 278 7.17 -32.90 29.95
N THR A 279 7.77 -31.73 30.14
CA THR A 279 8.69 -31.44 31.26
C THR A 279 8.61 -29.97 31.67
N ASN A 280 8.80 -29.66 32.96
CA ASN A 280 9.02 -28.28 33.44
C ASN A 280 10.43 -27.76 33.08
N SER A 281 11.01 -28.21 31.97
CA SER A 281 12.31 -27.77 31.47
C SER A 281 12.12 -26.81 30.30
N TYR A 282 12.91 -25.74 30.31
CA TYR A 282 12.92 -24.72 29.28
C TYR A 282 14.11 -24.93 28.33
N THR A 283 13.91 -24.73 27.04
CA THR A 283 14.99 -24.79 26.03
C THR A 283 15.31 -23.38 25.57
N SER A 284 16.55 -22.94 25.74
CA SER A 284 17.02 -21.61 25.31
C SER A 284 17.02 -21.47 23.78
N PHE A 285 16.55 -20.32 23.29
CA PHE A 285 16.62 -19.94 21.87
C PHE A 285 18.08 -19.88 21.40
N THR A 286 19.02 -19.45 22.24
CA THR A 286 20.46 -19.47 21.94
C THR A 286 21.00 -20.86 21.63
N SER A 287 20.47 -21.92 22.25
CA SER A 287 20.88 -23.28 21.88
C SER A 287 20.38 -23.71 20.50
N ILE A 288 19.30 -23.08 20.01
CA ILE A 288 18.82 -23.25 18.64
C ILE A 288 19.64 -22.38 17.68
N THR A 289 19.95 -21.11 18.01
CA THR A 289 20.86 -20.26 17.20
C THR A 289 22.21 -20.92 16.95
N GLN A 290 22.77 -21.62 17.95
CA GLN A 290 23.99 -22.41 17.78
C GLN A 290 23.83 -23.53 16.74
N GLN A 291 22.70 -24.25 16.77
CA GLN A 291 22.37 -25.27 15.76
C GLN A 291 22.19 -24.62 14.37
N LEU A 292 21.40 -23.54 14.25
CA LEU A 292 21.17 -22.88 12.96
C LEU A 292 22.47 -22.34 12.33
N ASN A 293 23.48 -22.01 13.13
CA ASN A 293 24.80 -21.61 12.66
C ASN A 293 25.68 -22.77 12.16
N HIS A 294 25.26 -24.03 12.30
CA HIS A 294 25.91 -25.18 11.66
C HIS A 294 25.44 -25.41 10.21
N PHE A 295 24.34 -24.77 9.78
CA PHE A 295 23.76 -24.85 8.44
C PHE A 295 24.79 -24.75 7.30
N SER A 296 25.75 -23.83 7.45
CA SER A 296 26.79 -23.58 6.45
C SER A 296 28.02 -22.98 7.13
N SER A 297 29.19 -23.13 6.51
CA SER A 297 30.38 -22.41 6.97
C SER A 297 30.12 -20.89 6.93
N SER A 298 30.65 -20.16 7.92
CA SER A 298 30.55 -18.70 8.07
C SER A 298 31.27 -17.89 6.98
N ASN A 299 31.68 -18.56 5.90
CA ASN A 299 32.41 -18.01 4.77
C ASN A 299 31.92 -18.58 3.44
N ALA A 300 30.67 -19.07 3.41
CA ALA A 300 30.04 -19.59 2.20
C ALA A 300 29.45 -18.47 1.35
N THR A 301 29.30 -18.74 0.06
CA THR A 301 28.47 -17.92 -0.84
C THR A 301 27.76 -18.81 -1.83
N PHE A 302 26.45 -18.74 -1.81
CA PHE A 302 25.60 -19.45 -2.75
C PHE A 302 25.53 -18.66 -4.06
N ARG A 303 25.50 -19.36 -5.19
CA ARG A 303 25.47 -18.73 -6.53
C ARG A 303 24.25 -17.83 -6.75
N ASN A 304 23.13 -18.13 -6.11
CA ASN A 304 21.89 -17.35 -6.18
C ASN A 304 20.98 -17.73 -4.99
N MET A 305 19.84 -17.04 -4.86
CA MET A 305 18.91 -17.32 -3.75
C MET A 305 18.24 -18.69 -3.85
N VAL A 306 18.07 -19.26 -5.05
CA VAL A 306 17.51 -20.62 -5.22
C VAL A 306 18.46 -21.68 -4.67
N ASP A 307 19.77 -21.54 -4.89
CA ASP A 307 20.77 -22.45 -4.31
C ASP A 307 20.84 -22.30 -2.77
N LEU A 308 20.67 -21.09 -2.21
CA LEU A 308 20.54 -20.88 -0.75
C LEU A 308 19.24 -21.50 -0.19
N ALA A 309 18.10 -21.27 -0.84
CA ALA A 309 16.80 -21.76 -0.41
C ALA A 309 16.70 -23.30 -0.46
N ASN A 310 17.27 -23.93 -1.49
CA ASN A 310 17.37 -25.39 -1.57
C ASN A 310 18.35 -25.97 -0.54
N ALA A 311 19.49 -25.30 -0.30
CA ALA A 311 20.39 -25.69 0.77
C ALA A 311 19.67 -25.65 2.14
N TRP A 312 18.97 -24.55 2.46
CA TRP A 312 18.20 -24.40 3.69
C TRP A 312 17.12 -25.46 3.81
N TYR A 313 16.32 -25.67 2.77
CA TYR A 313 15.24 -26.68 2.78
C TYR A 313 15.72 -28.10 3.09
N ASN A 314 16.92 -28.47 2.61
CA ASN A 314 17.52 -29.79 2.83
C ASN A 314 18.29 -29.90 4.16
N SER A 315 18.38 -28.83 4.96
CA SER A 315 19.14 -28.81 6.21
C SER A 315 18.36 -29.39 7.39
N ASP A 316 19.08 -29.95 8.37
CA ASP A 316 18.47 -30.36 9.65
C ASP A 316 18.01 -29.11 10.44
N GLU A 317 18.73 -28.00 10.28
CA GLU A 317 18.48 -26.69 10.87
C GLU A 317 17.09 -26.14 10.53
N TYR A 318 16.61 -26.33 9.28
CA TYR A 318 15.24 -25.97 8.88
C TYR A 318 14.18 -26.67 9.74
N SER A 319 14.39 -27.94 10.11
CA SER A 319 13.45 -28.67 10.97
C SER A 319 13.39 -28.12 12.40
N SER A 320 14.53 -27.69 12.96
CA SER A 320 14.58 -26.98 14.25
C SER A 320 13.87 -25.62 14.18
N SER A 321 14.08 -24.87 13.09
CA SER A 321 13.46 -23.56 12.85
C SER A 321 11.93 -23.63 12.72
N LYS A 322 11.39 -24.62 12.00
CA LYS A 322 9.93 -24.91 11.94
C LYS A 322 9.32 -25.23 13.31
N ARG A 323 10.00 -26.05 14.10
CA ARG A 323 9.55 -26.40 15.46
C ARG A 323 9.50 -25.15 16.34
N LEU A 324 10.44 -24.22 16.18
CA LEU A 324 10.46 -22.97 16.92
C LEU A 324 9.35 -22.00 16.48
N TYR A 325 9.06 -21.91 15.17
CA TYR A 325 7.88 -21.17 14.67
C TYR A 325 6.60 -21.66 15.35
N THR A 326 6.40 -22.98 15.42
CA THR A 326 5.24 -23.59 16.08
C THR A 326 5.12 -23.15 17.54
N LYS A 327 6.25 -23.00 18.25
CA LYS A 327 6.29 -22.48 19.62
C LYS A 327 5.99 -20.99 19.71
N ALA A 328 6.51 -20.20 18.78
CA ALA A 328 6.30 -18.76 18.73
C ALA A 328 4.86 -18.33 18.35
N VAL A 329 4.04 -19.26 17.83
CA VAL A 329 2.60 -19.06 17.56
C VAL A 329 1.69 -19.92 18.46
N THR A 330 2.24 -20.50 19.54
CA THR A 330 1.46 -21.24 20.55
C THR A 330 1.42 -20.45 21.86
N PHE A 331 0.21 -20.11 22.30
CA PHE A 331 -0.07 -19.36 23.52
C PHE A 331 0.67 -19.90 24.76
N LEU A 332 1.43 -19.03 25.43
CA LEU A 332 2.22 -19.29 26.65
C LEU A 332 3.33 -20.34 26.52
N ASP A 333 3.76 -20.69 25.30
CA ASP A 333 4.86 -21.63 25.09
C ASP A 333 6.26 -20.98 25.09
N VAL A 334 6.37 -19.65 25.01
CA VAL A 334 7.64 -18.90 25.03
C VAL A 334 7.66 -17.85 26.14
N LEU A 335 8.81 -17.72 26.81
CA LEU A 335 9.01 -16.87 27.97
C LEU A 335 10.46 -16.41 28.14
N ALA A 336 10.65 -15.29 28.82
CA ALA A 336 11.95 -14.88 29.35
C ALA A 336 12.26 -15.63 30.65
N VAL A 337 13.47 -16.19 30.74
CA VAL A 337 14.02 -16.88 31.92
C VAL A 337 15.27 -16.15 32.39
N ILE A 338 15.30 -15.72 33.65
CA ILE A 338 16.41 -14.97 34.26
C ILE A 338 16.70 -15.57 35.64
N ASP A 339 17.98 -15.77 35.96
CA ASP A 339 18.46 -16.52 37.13
C ASP A 339 17.93 -17.97 37.20
N ASN A 340 17.74 -18.60 36.03
CA ASN A 340 17.07 -19.90 35.84
C ASN A 340 15.58 -19.96 36.24
N GLU A 341 14.97 -18.84 36.62
CA GLU A 341 13.56 -18.77 36.98
C GLU A 341 12.69 -18.17 35.85
N PRO A 342 11.48 -18.71 35.58
CA PRO A 342 10.57 -18.19 34.57
C PRO A 342 10.02 -16.83 35.00
N LEU A 343 10.38 -15.77 34.27
CA LEU A 343 10.06 -14.40 34.67
C LEU A 343 8.75 -13.91 34.05
N LEU A 344 8.66 -13.96 32.72
CA LEU A 344 7.61 -13.27 31.96
C LEU A 344 7.31 -13.99 30.64
N PHE A 345 6.04 -14.20 30.32
CA PHE A 345 5.61 -14.83 29.06
C PHE A 345 5.61 -13.82 27.91
N LEU A 346 6.08 -14.26 26.74
CA LEU A 346 6.12 -13.43 25.54
C LEU A 346 4.88 -13.65 24.67
N GLU A 347 4.52 -12.63 23.91
CA GLU A 347 3.36 -12.65 23.03
C GLU A 347 3.54 -13.71 21.93
N THR A 348 2.64 -14.69 21.95
CA THR A 348 2.68 -15.93 21.15
C THR A 348 1.28 -16.36 20.69
N SER A 349 0.25 -15.55 20.92
CA SER A 349 -1.12 -15.78 20.46
C SER A 349 -1.37 -15.29 19.02
N VAL A 350 -0.49 -14.41 18.52
CA VAL A 350 -0.51 -13.93 17.12
C VAL A 350 -0.08 -15.07 16.19
N ASN A 351 -1.01 -15.53 15.35
CA ASN A 351 -0.82 -16.65 14.42
C ASN A 351 -1.48 -16.33 13.06
N PRO A 352 -0.74 -16.35 11.92
CA PRO A 352 0.70 -16.58 11.79
C PRO A 352 1.54 -15.59 12.58
N PHE A 353 2.81 -15.93 12.77
CA PHE A 353 3.81 -15.10 13.43
C PHE A 353 3.83 -13.70 12.79
N SER A 354 4.08 -12.67 13.59
CA SER A 354 4.18 -11.30 13.11
C SER A 354 5.45 -10.64 13.65
N SER A 355 6.46 -10.51 12.78
CA SER A 355 7.72 -9.81 13.08
C SER A 355 7.45 -8.38 13.58
N GLY A 356 8.06 -8.02 14.71
CA GLY A 356 7.80 -6.75 15.41
C GLY A 356 6.68 -6.82 16.46
N SER A 357 5.85 -7.87 16.46
CA SER A 357 4.80 -8.08 17.46
C SER A 357 4.98 -9.35 18.28
N SER A 358 4.99 -10.51 17.61
CA SER A 358 5.32 -11.80 18.23
C SER A 358 6.71 -11.74 18.86
N LEU A 359 6.84 -12.26 20.09
CA LEU A 359 8.07 -12.28 20.90
C LEU A 359 8.69 -10.92 21.31
N CYS A 360 8.43 -9.82 20.58
CA CYS A 360 8.83 -8.47 21.00
C CYS A 360 7.96 -7.94 22.14
N HIS A 361 6.75 -8.47 22.34
CA HIS A 361 5.82 -8.06 23.39
C HIS A 361 5.67 -9.12 24.48
N VAL A 362 5.06 -8.69 25.59
CA VAL A 362 4.62 -9.55 26.69
C VAL A 362 3.19 -10.04 26.40
N ASP A 363 2.82 -11.23 26.87
CA ASP A 363 1.50 -11.82 26.59
C ASP A 363 0.33 -10.87 26.98
N GLN A 364 -0.48 -10.51 25.97
CA GLN A 364 -1.58 -9.57 26.10
C GLN A 364 -2.60 -9.99 27.16
N SER A 365 -2.94 -11.28 27.22
CA SER A 365 -3.97 -11.81 28.12
C SER A 365 -3.52 -11.83 29.58
N GLN A 366 -2.23 -12.09 29.81
CA GLN A 366 -1.65 -12.19 31.15
C GLN A 366 -1.38 -10.80 31.74
N TYR A 367 -0.96 -9.82 30.92
CA TYR A 367 -0.32 -8.62 31.45
C TYR A 367 -1.08 -7.30 31.27
N LEU A 368 -2.07 -7.21 30.37
CA LEU A 368 -2.81 -5.96 30.09
C LEU A 368 -3.38 -5.26 31.35
N ASN A 369 -3.84 -6.04 32.32
CA ASN A 369 -4.43 -5.55 33.57
C ASN A 369 -3.51 -5.84 34.79
N THR A 370 -2.20 -5.71 34.61
CA THR A 370 -1.17 -5.96 35.66
C THR A 370 -0.11 -4.86 35.67
N THR A 371 0.87 -4.92 36.58
CA THR A 371 2.02 -4.00 36.59
C THR A 371 2.90 -4.06 35.32
N GLU A 372 2.77 -5.10 34.49
CA GLU A 372 3.54 -5.24 33.24
C GLU A 372 2.75 -4.76 32.00
N TYR A 373 1.70 -3.95 32.17
CA TYR A 373 0.80 -3.49 31.11
C TYR A 373 1.47 -2.71 29.97
N LEU A 374 2.70 -2.21 30.16
CA LEU A 374 3.35 -1.32 29.21
C LEU A 374 3.63 -2.03 27.88
N MET A 375 4.29 -3.18 27.91
CA MET A 375 4.85 -3.87 26.74
C MET A 375 3.92 -4.93 26.14
N VAL A 376 2.61 -4.77 26.32
CA VAL A 376 1.59 -5.56 25.59
C VAL A 376 1.38 -4.94 24.21
N TYR A 377 1.07 -5.76 23.19
CA TYR A 377 1.02 -5.30 21.80
C TYR A 377 -0.25 -4.50 21.44
N LEU A 378 -1.31 -4.57 22.24
CA LEU A 378 -2.53 -3.75 22.07
C LEU A 378 -2.84 -2.92 23.32
N ALA A 379 -2.82 -1.60 23.15
CA ALA A 379 -3.26 -0.63 24.14
C ALA A 379 -4.79 -0.45 24.13
N ASN A 380 -5.40 -0.32 25.32
CA ASN A 380 -6.78 0.17 25.44
C ASN A 380 -6.84 1.68 25.15
N THR A 381 -7.80 2.12 24.33
CA THR A 381 -8.12 3.55 24.14
C THR A 381 -8.88 4.10 25.35
N GLY A 382 -8.86 5.43 25.53
CA GLY A 382 -9.61 6.10 26.59
C GLY A 382 -9.08 5.95 28.01
N ILE A 383 -7.86 5.41 28.18
CA ILE A 383 -7.17 5.29 29.46
C ILE A 383 -5.79 5.92 29.31
N ASP A 384 -5.49 6.93 30.13
CA ASP A 384 -4.17 7.58 30.17
C ASP A 384 -3.23 6.92 31.20
N ILE A 385 -1.92 7.09 31.02
CA ILE A 385 -0.90 6.55 31.91
C ILE A 385 -1.04 6.99 33.38
N THR A 386 -1.61 8.17 33.65
CA THR A 386 -1.83 8.68 35.01
C THR A 386 -2.95 7.92 35.72
N GLN A 387 -3.98 7.49 34.99
CA GLN A 387 -5.01 6.59 35.49
C GLN A 387 -4.44 5.18 35.75
N LEU A 388 -3.52 4.72 34.91
CA LEU A 388 -2.81 3.45 35.11
C LEU A 388 -1.86 3.50 36.31
N GLU A 389 -1.16 4.62 36.55
CA GLU A 389 -0.34 4.85 37.74
C GLU A 389 -1.16 4.85 39.05
N GLN A 390 -2.43 5.30 39.02
CA GLN A 390 -3.32 5.18 40.18
C GLN A 390 -3.70 3.72 40.49
N MET A 391 -3.81 2.87 39.47
CA MET A 391 -4.07 1.43 39.63
C MET A 391 -2.79 0.64 39.96
N PHE A 392 -1.65 1.08 39.44
CA PHE A 392 -0.34 0.45 39.57
C PHE A 392 0.72 1.46 40.03
N PRO A 393 0.79 1.76 41.35
CA PRO A 393 1.62 2.85 41.90
C PRO A 393 3.14 2.60 41.86
N GLN A 394 3.60 1.56 41.15
CA GLN A 394 5.03 1.31 40.89
C GLN A 394 5.54 2.06 39.65
N GLY A 395 4.67 2.80 38.95
CA GLY A 395 4.99 3.50 37.71
C GLY A 395 4.74 2.61 36.47
N PRO A 396 5.02 3.14 35.26
CA PRO A 396 4.68 2.46 34.01
C PRO A 396 5.60 1.32 33.63
N ILE A 397 6.84 1.26 34.14
CA ILE A 397 7.77 0.17 33.86
C ILE A 397 7.69 -0.85 35.00
N GLY A 398 7.02 -1.97 34.76
CA GLY A 398 6.77 -3.01 35.75
C GLY A 398 8.04 -3.68 36.29
N PRO A 399 8.00 -4.25 37.52
CA PRO A 399 9.16 -4.86 38.17
C PRO A 399 9.78 -6.02 37.39
N LYS A 400 9.01 -6.77 36.60
CA LYS A 400 9.59 -7.85 35.76
C LYS A 400 10.33 -7.27 34.56
N LEU A 401 9.74 -6.29 33.88
CA LEU A 401 10.39 -5.55 32.81
C LEU A 401 11.67 -4.84 33.29
N LEU A 402 11.65 -4.21 34.47
CA LEU A 402 12.85 -3.64 35.10
C LEU A 402 13.95 -4.68 35.32
N LYS A 403 13.60 -5.90 35.77
CA LYS A 403 14.57 -6.99 35.91
C LYS A 403 15.17 -7.38 34.57
N VAL A 404 14.38 -7.49 33.50
CA VAL A 404 14.90 -7.73 32.14
C VAL A 404 15.90 -6.64 31.73
N MET A 405 15.52 -5.37 31.83
CA MET A 405 16.38 -4.25 31.41
C MET A 405 17.68 -4.17 32.24
N ALA A 406 17.62 -4.48 33.55
CA ALA A 406 18.79 -4.58 34.41
C ALA A 406 19.73 -5.73 34.00
N THR A 407 19.18 -6.87 33.60
CA THR A 407 19.92 -8.04 33.12
C THR A 407 20.50 -7.86 31.70
N LEU A 408 19.91 -6.99 30.86
CA LEU A 408 20.53 -6.58 29.58
C LEU A 408 21.80 -5.73 29.78
N GLY A 409 21.86 -4.97 30.88
CA GLY A 409 23.00 -4.12 31.25
C GLY A 409 22.66 -2.68 31.63
N TYR A 410 21.39 -2.29 31.65
CA TYR A 410 20.99 -0.97 32.13
C TYR A 410 21.10 -0.87 33.65
N ARG A 411 21.61 0.27 34.13
CA ARG A 411 21.59 0.56 35.56
C ARG A 411 20.23 1.13 35.94
N VAL A 412 19.57 0.53 36.93
CA VAL A 412 18.27 1.00 37.45
C VAL A 412 18.52 1.68 38.80
N LYS A 413 17.78 2.74 39.13
CA LYS A 413 17.94 3.45 40.42
C LYS A 413 17.35 2.69 41.62
N SER A 414 16.61 1.61 41.39
CA SER A 414 16.12 0.69 42.41
C SER A 414 17.19 -0.32 42.86
N ASN A 415 16.91 -1.10 43.92
CA ASN A 415 17.79 -2.16 44.43
C ASN A 415 17.81 -3.44 43.55
N VAL A 416 17.88 -3.29 42.22
CA VAL A 416 18.02 -4.39 41.26
C VAL A 416 19.46 -4.42 40.77
N ASN A 417 20.12 -5.57 40.89
CA ASN A 417 21.48 -5.74 40.42
C ASN A 417 21.52 -5.73 38.88
N THR A 418 22.32 -4.85 38.31
CA THR A 418 22.67 -4.86 36.89
C THR A 418 23.72 -5.92 36.62
N ASP A 419 23.47 -6.81 35.66
CA ASP A 419 24.47 -7.72 35.12
C ASP A 419 25.01 -7.17 33.79
N ARG A 420 26.31 -7.30 33.55
CA ARG A 420 26.96 -6.90 32.30
C ARG A 420 27.98 -7.97 31.91
N PRO A 421 27.71 -8.83 30.92
CA PRO A 421 28.71 -9.77 30.42
C PRO A 421 29.96 -9.03 29.94
N SER A 422 31.13 -9.65 30.07
CA SER A 422 32.34 -9.15 29.41
C SER A 422 32.16 -9.26 27.89
N LEU A 423 32.32 -8.16 27.17
CA LEU A 423 32.21 -8.13 25.71
C LEU A 423 33.59 -8.02 25.05
N SER A 424 33.72 -8.60 23.86
CA SER A 424 34.83 -8.33 22.93
C SER A 424 34.27 -8.01 21.54
N TYR A 425 35.02 -7.28 20.71
CA TYR A 425 34.61 -7.08 19.32
C TYR A 425 34.62 -8.42 18.59
N TRP A 426 33.56 -8.68 17.83
CA TRP A 426 33.56 -9.83 16.94
C TRP A 426 34.58 -9.59 15.82
N THR A 427 35.65 -10.38 15.84
CA THR A 427 36.63 -10.46 14.76
C THR A 427 36.50 -11.85 14.13
N PRO A 428 36.10 -11.93 12.84
CA PRO A 428 35.95 -13.23 12.18
C PRO A 428 37.34 -13.89 12.05
N PRO A 429 37.49 -15.20 12.35
CA PRO A 429 38.80 -15.87 12.35
C PRO A 429 39.50 -15.91 10.98
N GLN A 430 38.74 -15.69 9.90
CA GLN A 430 39.19 -15.55 8.53
C GLN A 430 38.48 -14.33 7.91
N GLY A 431 39.04 -13.73 6.87
CA GLY A 431 38.34 -12.69 6.12
C GLY A 431 37.02 -13.22 5.55
N LEU A 432 35.94 -12.45 5.71
CA LEU A 432 34.60 -12.84 5.26
C LEU A 432 34.48 -12.64 3.75
N VAL A 433 33.80 -13.55 3.06
CA VAL A 433 33.55 -13.41 1.62
C VAL A 433 32.77 -12.13 1.33
N GLY A 434 33.25 -11.36 0.36
CA GLY A 434 32.70 -10.05 -0.01
C GLY A 434 33.44 -8.89 0.66
N THR A 435 34.26 -9.16 1.69
CA THR A 435 35.18 -8.17 2.25
C THR A 435 36.48 -8.10 1.47
N GLY A 436 37.14 -6.93 1.48
CA GLY A 436 38.43 -6.72 0.80
C GLY A 436 39.59 -7.57 1.33
N SER A 437 39.42 -8.30 2.44
CA SER A 437 40.44 -9.19 3.02
C SER A 437 40.30 -10.66 2.61
N ASN A 438 39.21 -11.07 1.93
CA ASN A 438 39.08 -12.40 1.35
C ASN A 438 38.20 -12.43 0.08
N PRO A 439 38.80 -12.31 -1.12
CA PRO A 439 38.06 -12.18 -2.37
C PRO A 439 37.60 -13.51 -3.02
N SER A 440 37.84 -14.68 -2.40
CA SER A 440 37.66 -15.99 -3.06
C SER A 440 36.78 -16.98 -2.27
N PRO A 441 35.45 -16.84 -2.30
CA PRO A 441 34.55 -17.93 -1.92
C PRO A 441 34.72 -19.18 -2.79
N SER A 442 34.56 -20.35 -2.20
CA SER A 442 34.02 -21.50 -2.92
C SER A 442 32.53 -21.25 -3.15
N LEU A 443 32.11 -21.15 -4.42
CA LEU A 443 30.71 -20.92 -4.77
C LEU A 443 29.88 -22.19 -4.53
N SER A 444 28.97 -22.14 -3.56
CA SER A 444 28.05 -23.23 -3.24
C SER A 444 26.92 -23.28 -4.26
N ILE A 445 26.73 -24.45 -4.88
CA ILE A 445 25.68 -24.72 -5.88
C ILE A 445 24.86 -25.89 -5.38
N VAL A 446 23.57 -25.67 -5.10
CA VAL A 446 22.66 -26.66 -4.51
C VAL A 446 21.35 -26.63 -5.30
N THR A 447 21.38 -27.30 -6.45
CA THR A 447 20.24 -27.36 -7.38
C THR A 447 19.20 -28.44 -7.03
N ALA A 448 19.49 -29.29 -6.04
CA ALA A 448 18.58 -30.33 -5.58
C ALA A 448 17.63 -29.77 -4.52
N GLY A 449 16.34 -29.68 -4.85
CA GLY A 449 15.29 -29.28 -3.91
C GLY A 449 14.05 -28.73 -4.63
N PRO A 450 13.01 -28.30 -3.90
CA PRO A 450 11.78 -27.80 -4.49
C PRO A 450 11.83 -26.31 -4.87
N ALA A 451 12.81 -25.54 -4.38
CA ALA A 451 12.92 -24.11 -4.67
C ALA A 451 13.36 -23.85 -6.11
N ARG A 452 12.74 -22.85 -6.74
CA ARG A 452 12.92 -22.43 -8.15
C ARG A 452 12.80 -20.91 -8.22
N LEU A 453 13.34 -20.26 -9.25
CA LEU A 453 13.01 -18.85 -9.47
C LEU A 453 11.50 -18.70 -9.67
N PRO A 454 10.87 -17.58 -9.28
CA PRO A 454 9.43 -17.41 -9.39
C PRO A 454 9.05 -17.38 -10.88
N THR A 455 8.61 -18.52 -11.40
CA THR A 455 7.91 -18.59 -12.67
C THR A 455 6.53 -17.99 -12.48
N SER A 456 6.06 -17.15 -13.41
CA SER A 456 4.64 -16.89 -13.59
C SER A 456 3.93 -18.25 -13.64
N SER A 457 3.08 -18.52 -12.64
CA SER A 457 2.95 -19.86 -12.07
C SER A 457 2.47 -20.94 -13.04
N SER A 458 3.25 -22.03 -13.18
CA SER A 458 2.73 -23.39 -12.95
C SER A 458 3.78 -24.52 -13.05
N SER A 459 3.81 -25.34 -11.99
CA SER A 459 4.20 -26.77 -11.91
C SER A 459 5.66 -27.23 -12.07
N THR A 460 6.19 -27.74 -10.96
CA THR A 460 7.32 -28.68 -10.76
C THR A 460 7.53 -29.76 -11.86
N PRO A 461 8.80 -30.07 -12.22
CA PRO A 461 9.15 -31.27 -12.99
C PRO A 461 9.28 -32.51 -12.10
N THR A 462 8.98 -33.69 -12.65
CA THR A 462 9.50 -34.97 -12.13
C THR A 462 10.49 -35.54 -13.14
N ALA A 463 11.78 -35.47 -12.83
CA ALA A 463 12.81 -36.09 -13.67
C ALA A 463 12.78 -37.61 -13.48
N GLY A 464 12.69 -38.36 -14.58
CA GLY A 464 12.99 -39.78 -14.56
C GLY A 464 14.50 -40.01 -14.46
N SER A 465 14.91 -41.01 -13.68
CA SER A 465 16.23 -41.62 -13.82
C SER A 465 16.10 -43.12 -14.05
N THR A 466 16.86 -43.61 -15.03
CA THR A 466 16.79 -44.98 -15.54
C THR A 466 17.78 -45.90 -14.81
N SER A 467 17.33 -47.10 -14.46
CA SER A 467 18.11 -48.36 -14.39
C SER A 467 19.46 -48.37 -13.63
N THR A 468 19.68 -49.19 -12.60
CA THR A 468 19.94 -50.64 -12.78
C THR A 468 20.20 -51.36 -11.44
N ASN A 469 19.97 -52.69 -11.45
CA ASN A 469 20.63 -53.75 -10.67
C ASN A 469 20.47 -53.89 -9.13
N GLN A 470 19.94 -55.08 -8.75
CA GLN A 470 20.45 -56.03 -7.73
C GLN A 470 20.71 -55.49 -6.29
N SER A 471 20.14 -56.02 -5.19
CA SER A 471 19.96 -57.44 -4.86
C SER A 471 19.27 -57.67 -3.48
N LYS A 472 18.60 -58.83 -3.34
CA LYS A 472 18.46 -59.68 -2.13
C LYS A 472 18.35 -59.04 -0.73
N SER A 473 17.15 -59.15 -0.13
CA SER A 473 16.86 -59.81 1.16
C SER A 473 15.41 -59.51 1.58
N SER A 474 14.68 -60.26 2.41
CA SER A 474 14.46 -61.71 2.63
C SER A 474 13.71 -61.81 3.97
N PHE A 475 12.54 -62.46 4.01
CA PHE A 475 11.74 -62.82 5.21
C PHE A 475 11.15 -61.66 6.04
N SER A 476 10.11 -61.84 6.87
CA SER A 476 8.88 -62.69 6.85
C SER A 476 7.98 -62.26 8.04
N PRO A 477 6.64 -62.44 7.99
CA PRO A 477 5.72 -61.86 8.98
C PRO A 477 5.15 -62.85 10.02
N THR A 478 4.73 -62.33 11.18
CA THR A 478 3.80 -62.97 12.15
C THR A 478 3.07 -61.86 12.93
N ALA A 479 1.80 -61.97 13.38
CA ALA A 479 0.74 -62.94 13.08
C ALA A 479 -0.66 -62.28 13.25
N ILE A 480 -1.70 -62.89 12.66
CA ILE A 480 -3.13 -62.49 12.74
C ILE A 480 -3.86 -63.44 13.72
N PRO A 481 -5.04 -63.09 14.27
CA PRO A 481 -6.34 -63.45 13.65
C PRO A 481 -7.41 -62.32 13.75
N GLN A 482 -8.29 -62.00 12.77
CA GLN A 482 -9.22 -62.79 11.90
C GLN A 482 -10.39 -63.41 12.68
N TYR A 483 -11.67 -63.44 12.27
CA TYR A 483 -12.43 -62.98 11.07
C TYR A 483 -13.41 -61.83 11.49
N TRP A 484 -14.38 -61.26 10.73
CA TRP A 484 -15.08 -61.49 9.44
C TRP A 484 -15.47 -60.10 8.83
N HIS A 485 -16.14 -59.87 7.68
CA HIS A 485 -16.68 -60.67 6.56
C HIS A 485 -16.33 -59.94 5.22
N PRO A 486 -16.10 -60.64 4.08
CA PRO A 486 -15.50 -60.00 2.90
C PRO A 486 -16.43 -59.66 1.70
N LEU A 487 -17.73 -60.00 1.72
CA LEU A 487 -18.56 -59.89 0.49
C LEU A 487 -19.09 -58.48 0.19
N LEU A 488 -19.40 -57.68 1.22
CA LEU A 488 -20.02 -56.36 1.03
C LEU A 488 -19.00 -55.28 0.61
N LEU A 489 -17.75 -55.38 1.09
CA LEU A 489 -16.68 -54.44 0.74
C LEU A 489 -16.35 -54.48 -0.76
N CYS A 490 -16.31 -55.68 -1.35
CA CYS A 490 -15.86 -55.87 -2.73
C CYS A 490 -16.74 -55.12 -3.75
N ILE A 491 -18.07 -55.14 -3.56
CA ILE A 491 -19.04 -54.46 -4.43
C ILE A 491 -18.89 -52.94 -4.31
N ILE A 492 -18.68 -52.42 -3.10
CA ILE A 492 -18.49 -50.99 -2.84
C ILE A 492 -17.14 -50.49 -3.40
N THR A 493 -16.07 -51.29 -3.30
CA THR A 493 -14.78 -50.94 -3.90
C THR A 493 -14.82 -50.92 -5.42
N LEU A 494 -15.54 -51.85 -6.06
CA LEU A 494 -15.67 -51.91 -7.52
C LEU A 494 -16.53 -50.76 -8.06
N SER A 495 -17.61 -50.36 -7.38
CA SER A 495 -18.39 -49.19 -7.79
C SER A 495 -17.61 -47.89 -7.61
N LEU A 496 -16.87 -47.73 -6.51
CA LEU A 496 -16.01 -46.56 -6.28
C LEU A 496 -14.89 -46.45 -7.32
N LEU A 497 -14.24 -47.56 -7.69
CA LEU A 497 -13.23 -47.60 -8.76
C LEU A 497 -13.81 -47.22 -10.13
N TRP A 498 -15.03 -47.68 -10.46
CA TRP A 498 -15.71 -47.27 -11.69
C TRP A 498 -16.10 -45.79 -11.70
N THR A 499 -16.62 -45.26 -10.59
CA THR A 499 -16.89 -43.81 -10.49
C THR A 499 -15.62 -42.96 -10.53
N ALA A 500 -14.51 -43.45 -9.97
CA ALA A 500 -13.22 -42.77 -10.03
C ALA A 500 -12.63 -42.78 -11.45
N LEU A 501 -12.74 -43.90 -12.18
CA LEU A 501 -12.34 -43.95 -13.60
C LEU A 501 -13.22 -43.03 -14.46
N LEU A 502 -14.52 -42.98 -14.20
CA LEU A 502 -15.43 -42.09 -14.94
C LEU A 502 -15.15 -40.61 -14.62
N LEU A 503 -14.83 -40.26 -13.37
CA LEU A 503 -14.36 -38.91 -13.03
C LEU A 503 -13.02 -38.58 -13.68
N LEU A 504 -12.05 -39.50 -13.71
CA LEU A 504 -10.78 -39.25 -14.43
C LEU A 504 -11.01 -39.06 -15.94
N ALA A 505 -11.94 -39.80 -16.55
CA ALA A 505 -12.28 -39.65 -17.96
C ALA A 505 -13.00 -38.31 -18.26
N ILE A 506 -13.79 -37.77 -17.31
CA ILE A 506 -14.48 -36.49 -17.46
C ILE A 506 -13.56 -35.29 -17.14
N VAL A 507 -12.60 -35.45 -16.21
CA VAL A 507 -11.61 -34.42 -15.87
C VAL A 507 -10.45 -34.36 -16.89
N GLY A 508 -10.19 -35.46 -17.62
CA GLY A 508 -9.19 -35.52 -18.69
C GLY A 508 -9.52 -34.76 -19.98
N GLY A 509 -10.65 -34.03 -20.03
CA GLY A 509 -11.14 -33.31 -21.22
C GLY A 509 -10.60 -31.89 -21.41
N ALA A 510 -9.70 -31.41 -20.54
CA ALA A 510 -9.02 -30.12 -20.72
C ALA A 510 -7.72 -30.32 -21.53
N SER A 511 -7.84 -30.30 -22.85
CA SER A 511 -6.69 -30.27 -23.76
C SER A 511 -5.78 -29.08 -23.40
N ALA A 512 -4.55 -29.34 -22.95
CA ALA A 512 -3.58 -28.27 -22.77
C ALA A 512 -3.33 -27.59 -24.13
N PHE A 513 -3.49 -26.27 -24.19
CA PHE A 513 -3.26 -25.50 -25.41
C PHE A 513 -1.80 -25.66 -25.85
N ASN A 514 -1.60 -26.25 -27.02
CA ASN A 514 -0.27 -26.46 -27.62
C ASN A 514 -0.24 -25.73 -28.97
N ALA A 515 0.53 -24.65 -29.03
CA ALA A 515 0.59 -23.78 -30.20
C ALA A 515 1.20 -24.50 -31.43
N SER A 516 2.08 -25.49 -31.19
CA SER A 516 2.77 -26.24 -32.24
C SER A 516 1.84 -27.22 -32.98
N ALA A 517 0.81 -27.74 -32.28
CA ALA A 517 -0.16 -28.69 -32.83
C ALA A 517 -1.09 -28.06 -33.88
N LEU A 518 -1.35 -26.76 -33.78
CA LEU A 518 -2.28 -26.00 -34.62
C LEU A 518 -1.73 -25.66 -36.02
N SER A 519 -0.45 -25.94 -36.27
CA SER A 519 0.32 -25.48 -37.44
C SER A 519 -0.13 -25.99 -38.82
N LYS A 520 -1.17 -26.82 -38.89
CA LYS A 520 -1.64 -27.49 -40.12
C LYS A 520 -2.98 -26.97 -40.67
N ASP A 521 -3.73 -26.24 -39.86
CA ASP A 521 -5.14 -25.92 -40.19
C ASP A 521 -5.28 -24.66 -41.06
N TYR A 522 -4.30 -23.75 -41.00
CA TYR A 522 -4.25 -22.52 -41.79
C TYR A 522 -2.85 -22.29 -42.37
N ASP A 523 -2.79 -21.57 -43.49
CA ASP A 523 -1.58 -20.95 -44.03
C ASP A 523 -1.80 -19.44 -44.22
N ASN A 524 -0.88 -18.62 -43.72
CA ASN A 524 -0.96 -17.16 -43.81
C ASN A 524 -0.35 -16.68 -45.13
N ASP A 525 -1.17 -16.53 -46.18
CA ASP A 525 -0.79 -15.92 -47.47
C ASP A 525 -0.04 -14.60 -47.29
N ARG A 526 -0.50 -13.73 -46.37
CA ARG A 526 0.20 -12.47 -46.08
C ARG A 526 -0.09 -11.89 -44.70
N ILE A 527 0.97 -11.53 -43.99
CA ILE A 527 0.94 -10.72 -42.76
C ILE A 527 1.55 -9.34 -43.02
N ILE A 528 0.81 -8.28 -42.69
CA ILE A 528 1.28 -6.89 -42.68
C ILE A 528 1.21 -6.38 -41.24
N ARG A 529 2.36 -6.15 -40.63
CA ARG A 529 2.50 -5.73 -39.24
C ARG A 529 3.02 -4.30 -39.17
N VAL A 530 2.34 -3.43 -38.45
CA VAL A 530 2.72 -2.01 -38.26
C VAL A 530 2.77 -1.71 -36.78
N ILE A 531 3.91 -1.25 -36.29
CA ILE A 531 4.14 -0.93 -34.88
C ILE A 531 4.51 0.55 -34.77
N ASP A 532 3.65 1.32 -34.10
CA ASP A 532 3.84 2.74 -33.84
C ASP A 532 4.39 2.95 -32.43
N VAL A 533 5.58 3.55 -32.35
CA VAL A 533 6.28 3.92 -31.10
C VAL A 533 6.46 5.44 -30.99
N SER A 534 5.59 6.21 -31.64
CA SER A 534 5.61 7.67 -31.66
C SER A 534 5.12 8.34 -30.36
N SER A 535 4.35 7.63 -29.53
CA SER A 535 3.97 8.10 -28.18
C SER A 535 4.49 7.17 -27.08
N SER A 536 4.19 7.50 -25.82
CA SER A 536 4.51 6.71 -24.62
C SER A 536 3.83 5.31 -24.60
N VAL A 537 2.86 5.11 -25.49
CA VAL A 537 2.02 3.92 -25.63
C VAL A 537 2.31 3.30 -27.00
N VAL A 538 2.75 2.04 -27.01
CA VAL A 538 3.09 1.35 -28.25
C VAL A 538 1.84 0.72 -28.85
N ARG A 539 1.56 1.00 -30.12
CA ARG A 539 0.39 0.45 -30.84
C ARG A 539 0.84 -0.45 -31.95
N GLU A 540 0.24 -1.63 -32.05
CA GLU A 540 0.53 -2.63 -33.06
C GLU A 540 -0.75 -2.98 -33.83
N GLU A 541 -0.77 -2.76 -35.15
CA GLU A 541 -1.83 -3.21 -36.05
C GLU A 541 -1.28 -4.34 -36.95
N ILE A 542 -1.93 -5.49 -36.91
CA ILE A 542 -1.62 -6.68 -37.69
C ILE A 542 -2.76 -6.93 -38.67
N GLY A 543 -2.48 -6.90 -39.97
CA GLY A 543 -3.37 -7.36 -41.02
C GLY A 543 -2.96 -8.76 -41.48
N ILE A 544 -3.78 -9.76 -41.18
CA ILE A 544 -3.55 -11.16 -41.57
C ILE A 544 -4.50 -11.52 -42.70
N ARG A 545 -3.98 -12.21 -43.70
CA ARG A 545 -4.77 -12.91 -44.71
C ARG A 545 -4.39 -14.38 -44.64
N ALA A 546 -5.34 -15.21 -44.23
CA ALA A 546 -5.15 -16.64 -44.01
C ALA A 546 -6.04 -17.44 -44.95
N ASN A 547 -5.51 -18.54 -45.49
CA ASN A 547 -6.24 -19.54 -46.25
C ASN A 547 -6.49 -20.74 -45.34
N TYR A 548 -7.70 -21.28 -45.31
CA TYR A 548 -8.03 -22.45 -44.50
C TYR A 548 -7.69 -23.75 -45.24
N LEU A 549 -6.98 -24.66 -44.57
CA LEU A 549 -6.47 -25.92 -45.16
C LEU A 549 -6.98 -27.18 -44.44
N GLY A 550 -7.71 -27.05 -43.34
CA GLY A 550 -8.28 -28.19 -42.62
C GLY A 550 -9.48 -28.86 -43.32
N SER A 551 -9.79 -30.08 -42.91
CA SER A 551 -10.77 -30.95 -43.58
C SER A 551 -12.23 -30.76 -43.17
N GLU A 552 -12.49 -30.07 -42.05
CA GLU A 552 -13.84 -29.82 -41.52
C GLU A 552 -14.10 -28.31 -41.44
N PRO A 553 -15.33 -27.80 -41.64
CA PRO A 553 -15.59 -26.36 -41.55
C PRO A 553 -15.31 -25.80 -40.15
N THR A 554 -14.53 -24.72 -40.05
CA THR A 554 -14.18 -24.08 -38.77
C THR A 554 -14.69 -22.64 -38.66
N GLN A 555 -14.96 -22.19 -37.44
CA GLN A 555 -15.28 -20.78 -37.11
C GLN A 555 -14.18 -20.13 -36.26
N VAL A 556 -12.99 -20.72 -36.20
CA VAL A 556 -11.97 -20.37 -35.20
C VAL A 556 -10.61 -20.15 -35.84
N TYR A 557 -9.98 -19.01 -35.54
CA TYR A 557 -8.58 -18.73 -35.85
C TYR A 557 -7.79 -18.46 -34.56
N PHE A 558 -6.67 -19.14 -34.35
CA PHE A 558 -5.85 -18.94 -33.14
C PHE A 558 -4.79 -17.85 -33.32
N PHE A 559 -4.79 -16.90 -32.39
CA PHE A 559 -3.74 -15.90 -32.21
C PHE A 559 -2.91 -16.27 -30.97
N VAL A 560 -1.61 -15.95 -30.97
CA VAL A 560 -0.73 -16.22 -29.82
C VAL A 560 0.10 -14.99 -29.46
N LEU A 561 0.32 -14.79 -28.16
CA LEU A 561 1.03 -13.65 -27.59
C LEU A 561 2.18 -14.13 -26.67
N PRO A 562 3.43 -13.67 -26.84
CA PRO A 562 4.52 -14.00 -25.93
C PRO A 562 4.26 -13.58 -24.48
N ALA A 563 4.60 -14.45 -23.52
CA ALA A 563 4.40 -14.21 -22.10
C ALA A 563 5.05 -12.91 -21.60
N MET A 564 6.22 -12.56 -22.15
CA MET A 564 6.99 -11.37 -21.77
C MET A 564 6.25 -10.04 -21.98
N ILE A 565 5.25 -9.98 -22.86
CA ILE A 565 4.49 -8.76 -23.14
C ILE A 565 3.03 -8.83 -22.67
N HIS A 566 2.57 -9.98 -22.19
CA HIS A 566 1.18 -10.19 -21.76
C HIS A 566 0.74 -9.22 -20.65
N HIS A 567 1.59 -9.04 -19.62
CA HIS A 567 1.29 -8.15 -18.50
C HIS A 567 1.28 -6.66 -18.85
N ASP A 568 1.85 -6.28 -19.99
CA ASP A 568 1.93 -4.91 -20.48
C ASP A 568 0.85 -4.59 -21.54
N VAL A 569 -0.05 -5.54 -21.86
CA VAL A 569 -1.18 -5.28 -22.76
C VAL A 569 -2.25 -4.46 -22.04
N ALA A 570 -2.66 -3.36 -22.68
CA ALA A 570 -3.79 -2.53 -22.27
C ALA A 570 -5.07 -2.87 -23.05
N THR A 571 -4.96 -3.05 -24.37
CA THR A 571 -6.09 -3.44 -25.24
C THR A 571 -5.67 -4.46 -26.29
N MET A 572 -6.63 -5.31 -26.65
CA MET A 572 -6.51 -6.32 -27.68
C MET A 572 -7.86 -6.44 -28.40
N GLU A 573 -7.91 -6.04 -29.68
CA GLU A 573 -9.12 -6.04 -30.50
C GLU A 573 -8.91 -6.90 -31.76
N ALA A 574 -9.87 -7.74 -32.13
CA ALA A 574 -9.93 -8.39 -33.43
C ALA A 574 -11.11 -7.87 -34.26
N PHE A 575 -10.92 -7.74 -35.58
CA PHE A 575 -11.95 -7.31 -36.52
C PHE A 575 -11.73 -7.88 -37.92
N LEU A 576 -12.80 -7.95 -38.72
CA LEU A 576 -12.71 -8.29 -40.14
C LEU A 576 -12.21 -7.12 -40.98
N LYS A 577 -11.24 -7.36 -41.86
CA LYS A 577 -10.62 -6.34 -42.74
C LYS A 577 -11.41 -6.16 -44.04
N HIS A 578 -12.73 -6.10 -43.94
CA HIS A 578 -13.67 -5.77 -45.01
C HIS A 578 -14.03 -4.25 -44.98
N LYS A 579 -15.02 -3.82 -45.77
CA LYS A 579 -15.42 -2.39 -45.83
C LYS A 579 -16.10 -1.93 -44.54
N SER A 580 -16.86 -2.81 -43.89
CA SER A 580 -17.21 -2.73 -42.49
C SER A 580 -16.08 -3.39 -41.67
N LYS A 581 -15.61 -2.69 -40.62
CA LYS A 581 -14.62 -3.22 -39.68
C LYS A 581 -15.35 -3.95 -38.56
N ASP A 582 -15.98 -5.07 -38.90
CA ASP A 582 -16.84 -5.79 -37.98
C ASP A 582 -16.00 -6.46 -36.90
N ALA A 583 -16.30 -6.17 -35.63
CA ALA A 583 -15.55 -6.69 -34.49
C ALA A 583 -15.77 -8.20 -34.33
N LEU A 584 -14.73 -8.89 -33.88
CA LEU A 584 -14.71 -10.33 -33.62
C LEU A 584 -14.46 -10.55 -32.13
N ALA A 585 -15.13 -11.55 -31.55
CA ALA A 585 -14.87 -11.96 -30.17
C ALA A 585 -13.50 -12.64 -30.09
N MET A 586 -12.72 -12.30 -29.07
CA MET A 586 -11.46 -12.95 -28.76
C MET A 586 -11.54 -13.59 -27.37
N VAL A 587 -11.31 -14.89 -27.28
CA VAL A 587 -11.47 -15.67 -26.06
C VAL A 587 -10.12 -16.28 -25.66
N PHE A 588 -9.72 -16.13 -24.40
CA PHE A 588 -8.51 -16.77 -23.90
C PHE A 588 -8.69 -18.30 -23.86
N THR A 589 -7.78 -19.05 -24.50
CA THR A 589 -7.87 -20.51 -24.64
C THR A 589 -6.86 -21.29 -23.82
N GLY A 590 -5.72 -20.70 -23.44
CA GLY A 590 -4.75 -21.35 -22.56
C GLY A 590 -3.34 -20.79 -22.65
N PHE A 591 -2.42 -21.38 -21.89
CA PHE A 591 -1.02 -21.00 -21.85
C PHE A 591 -0.14 -22.19 -22.25
N ASP A 592 0.67 -22.03 -23.30
CA ASP A 592 1.67 -22.99 -23.73
C ASP A 592 2.93 -22.80 -22.88
N GLN A 593 3.14 -23.72 -21.92
CA GLN A 593 4.28 -23.69 -21.00
C GLN A 593 5.62 -23.90 -21.70
N GLU A 594 5.67 -24.67 -22.80
CA GLU A 594 6.92 -24.99 -23.49
C GLU A 594 7.41 -23.80 -24.33
N GLN A 595 6.49 -23.13 -25.02
CA GLN A 595 6.79 -21.99 -25.89
C GLN A 595 6.67 -20.63 -25.18
N GLN A 596 6.14 -20.60 -23.95
CA GLN A 596 5.84 -19.37 -23.18
C GLN A 596 4.90 -18.43 -23.95
N LEU A 597 3.80 -18.97 -24.48
CA LEU A 597 2.81 -18.24 -25.30
C LEU A 597 1.41 -18.33 -24.69
N TYR A 598 0.71 -17.19 -24.61
CA TYR A 598 -0.72 -17.13 -24.32
C TYR A 598 -1.51 -17.33 -25.62
N GLY A 599 -2.43 -18.29 -25.63
CA GLY A 599 -3.32 -18.61 -26.74
C GLY A 599 -4.66 -17.88 -26.65
N TYR A 600 -5.11 -17.33 -27.78
CA TYR A 600 -6.39 -16.67 -27.93
C TYR A 600 -7.12 -17.18 -29.17
N GLU A 601 -8.41 -17.47 -28.98
CA GLU A 601 -9.33 -17.89 -30.02
C GLU A 601 -10.04 -16.67 -30.60
N ILE A 602 -9.92 -16.43 -31.91
CA ILE A 602 -10.71 -15.42 -32.62
C ILE A 602 -11.90 -16.12 -33.28
N GLN A 603 -13.10 -15.77 -32.83
CA GLN A 603 -14.34 -16.36 -33.33
C GLN A 603 -14.82 -15.63 -34.58
N LEU A 604 -14.97 -16.38 -35.67
CA LEU A 604 -15.43 -15.91 -36.97
C LEU A 604 -16.96 -15.98 -37.05
N GLN A 605 -17.56 -15.01 -37.75
CA GLN A 605 -19.02 -14.93 -37.88
C GLN A 605 -19.62 -15.98 -38.83
N GLU A 606 -18.83 -16.46 -39.80
CA GLU A 606 -19.22 -17.46 -40.79
C GLU A 606 -18.19 -18.61 -40.78
N PRO A 607 -18.63 -19.87 -40.98
CA PRO A 607 -17.72 -21.01 -41.07
C PRO A 607 -16.89 -20.96 -42.36
N LEU A 608 -15.59 -21.20 -42.24
CA LEU A 608 -14.67 -21.31 -43.36
C LEU A 608 -14.65 -22.74 -43.89
N GLU A 609 -14.91 -22.89 -45.19
CA GLU A 609 -14.73 -24.14 -45.92
C GLU A 609 -13.27 -24.31 -46.39
N TYR A 610 -12.89 -25.54 -46.77
CA TYR A 610 -11.56 -25.84 -47.30
C TYR A 610 -11.18 -24.91 -48.48
N ASN A 611 -9.96 -24.36 -48.43
CA ASN A 611 -9.41 -23.42 -49.40
C ASN A 611 -10.17 -22.07 -49.51
N SER A 612 -10.98 -21.72 -48.51
CA SER A 612 -11.53 -20.36 -48.35
C SER A 612 -10.50 -19.42 -47.71
N GLN A 613 -10.67 -18.10 -47.90
CA GLN A 613 -9.74 -17.07 -47.42
C GLN A 613 -10.43 -16.07 -46.49
N VAL A 614 -9.83 -15.84 -45.32
CA VAL A 614 -10.25 -14.83 -44.34
C VAL A 614 -9.25 -13.66 -44.27
N LYS A 615 -9.75 -12.47 -43.96
CA LYS A 615 -8.95 -11.23 -43.82
C LYS A 615 -9.20 -10.63 -42.45
N LEU A 616 -8.25 -10.84 -41.55
CA LEU A 616 -8.31 -10.42 -40.16
C LEU A 616 -7.49 -9.13 -39.95
N GLY A 617 -7.96 -8.31 -39.02
CA GLY A 617 -7.23 -7.21 -38.42
C GLY A 617 -7.15 -7.45 -36.92
N ILE A 618 -5.96 -7.38 -36.34
CA ILE A 618 -5.73 -7.43 -34.90
C ILE A 618 -5.06 -6.12 -34.50
N LYS A 619 -5.50 -5.53 -33.39
CA LYS A 619 -4.84 -4.40 -32.75
C LYS A 619 -4.44 -4.76 -31.34
N LEU A 620 -3.22 -4.40 -30.98
CA LEU A 620 -2.65 -4.58 -29.66
C LEU A 620 -2.11 -3.21 -29.21
N THR A 621 -2.31 -2.89 -27.94
CA THR A 621 -1.73 -1.68 -27.36
C THR A 621 -0.99 -2.03 -26.08
N TYR A 622 0.26 -1.60 -25.98
CA TYR A 622 1.15 -1.92 -24.87
C TYR A 622 1.57 -0.68 -24.08
N THR A 623 1.61 -0.83 -22.76
CA THR A 623 2.17 0.13 -21.81
C THR A 623 3.63 -0.23 -21.48
N HIS A 624 4.38 0.70 -20.87
CA HIS A 624 5.71 0.47 -20.25
C HIS A 624 6.85 -0.15 -21.11
N GLN A 625 6.64 -0.32 -22.42
CA GLN A 625 7.64 -0.92 -23.34
C GLN A 625 8.84 -0.01 -23.66
N ILE A 626 8.67 1.32 -23.56
CA ILE A 626 9.67 2.29 -23.97
C ILE A 626 10.52 2.69 -22.76
N ARG A 627 11.84 2.48 -22.83
CA ARG A 627 12.77 2.74 -21.71
C ARG A 627 13.83 3.78 -22.09
N PRO A 628 14.20 4.71 -21.19
CA PRO A 628 15.23 5.71 -21.48
C PRO A 628 16.62 5.09 -21.62
N LEU A 629 17.34 5.47 -22.68
CA LEU A 629 18.72 5.06 -22.93
C LEU A 629 19.49 6.28 -23.47
N PRO A 630 20.48 6.83 -22.73
CA PRO A 630 20.88 6.46 -21.38
C PRO A 630 19.79 6.75 -20.32
N ALA A 631 19.81 6.01 -19.22
CA ALA A 631 18.85 6.16 -18.12
C ALA A 631 19.01 7.48 -17.32
N LYS A 632 20.14 8.18 -17.51
CA LYS A 632 20.43 9.49 -16.92
C LYS A 632 20.94 10.44 -18.02
N ILE A 633 20.48 11.69 -17.99
CA ILE A 633 20.84 12.76 -18.94
C ILE A 633 21.02 14.11 -18.25
N PRO A 634 21.81 15.05 -18.80
CA PRO A 634 21.87 16.43 -18.33
C PRO A 634 20.50 17.13 -18.37
N GLN A 635 20.27 18.03 -17.41
CA GLN A 635 19.03 18.83 -17.29
C GLN A 635 18.61 19.55 -18.58
N VAL A 636 19.57 19.87 -19.44
CA VAL A 636 19.34 20.52 -20.75
C VAL A 636 19.90 19.61 -21.83
N SER A 637 19.16 18.57 -22.16
CA SER A 637 19.51 17.62 -23.22
C SER A 637 18.27 16.90 -23.76
N LYS A 638 18.44 16.26 -24.90
CA LYS A 638 17.39 15.47 -25.56
C LYS A 638 17.38 14.05 -25.01
N GLN A 639 16.23 13.58 -24.55
CA GLN A 639 16.04 12.18 -24.21
C GLN A 639 16.10 11.31 -25.47
N HIS A 640 16.77 10.17 -25.32
CA HIS A 640 16.70 9.06 -26.26
C HIS A 640 16.16 7.83 -25.51
N VAL A 641 15.49 6.96 -26.25
CA VAL A 641 14.81 5.78 -25.70
C VAL A 641 15.13 4.56 -26.54
N THR A 642 14.95 3.39 -25.91
CA THR A 642 15.01 2.11 -26.59
C THR A 642 13.66 1.38 -26.52
N TYR A 643 13.35 0.69 -27.61
CA TYR A 643 12.23 -0.22 -27.74
C TYR A 643 12.75 -1.53 -28.35
N SER A 644 12.29 -2.66 -27.82
CA SER A 644 12.68 -4.00 -28.23
C SER A 644 11.43 -4.77 -28.65
N SER A 645 11.51 -5.53 -29.74
CA SER A 645 10.41 -6.33 -30.28
C SER A 645 10.95 -7.52 -31.07
N SER A 646 10.08 -8.25 -31.76
CA SER A 646 10.45 -9.20 -32.81
C SER A 646 10.19 -8.59 -34.19
N ILE A 647 10.98 -8.98 -35.20
CA ILE A 647 10.72 -8.67 -36.61
C ILE A 647 9.51 -9.47 -37.08
N PHE A 648 9.52 -10.77 -36.81
CA PHE A 648 8.47 -11.73 -37.17
C PHE A 648 7.41 -11.80 -36.07
N MET A 649 6.16 -11.94 -36.46
CA MET A 649 5.10 -12.32 -35.53
C MET A 649 5.19 -13.84 -35.31
N PRO A 650 5.35 -14.33 -34.06
CA PRO A 650 5.28 -15.76 -33.79
C PRO A 650 3.83 -16.22 -34.01
N SER A 651 3.53 -16.74 -35.19
CA SER A 651 2.23 -17.31 -35.54
C SER A 651 2.29 -18.84 -35.41
N PRO A 652 1.26 -19.54 -34.91
CA PRO A 652 1.25 -21.01 -34.92
C PRO A 652 1.22 -21.58 -36.34
N TYR A 653 0.88 -20.77 -37.34
CA TYR A 653 0.76 -21.18 -38.75
C TYR A 653 1.98 -20.78 -39.57
N HIS A 654 2.23 -21.52 -40.65
CA HIS A 654 3.16 -21.09 -41.70
C HIS A 654 2.74 -19.73 -42.28
N THR A 655 3.72 -18.92 -42.71
CA THR A 655 3.46 -17.60 -43.28
C THR A 655 4.23 -17.40 -44.58
N SER A 656 3.50 -17.33 -45.68
CA SER A 656 4.03 -17.21 -47.05
C SER A 656 4.70 -15.85 -47.32
N ASP A 657 4.09 -14.73 -46.90
CA ASP A 657 4.68 -13.38 -46.96
C ASP A 657 4.51 -12.65 -45.62
N ILE A 658 5.58 -12.05 -45.09
CA ILE A 658 5.49 -11.11 -43.95
C ILE A 658 6.25 -9.81 -44.18
N LYS A 659 5.62 -8.70 -43.82
CA LYS A 659 6.20 -7.36 -43.85
C LYS A 659 5.93 -6.64 -42.54
N THR A 660 6.99 -6.19 -41.86
CA THR A 660 6.90 -5.49 -40.57
C THR A 660 7.42 -4.07 -40.72
N THR A 661 6.66 -3.07 -40.27
CA THR A 661 7.02 -1.65 -40.34
C THR A 661 6.95 -1.04 -38.95
N PHE A 662 8.03 -0.39 -38.51
CA PHE A 662 8.10 0.37 -37.26
C PHE A 662 8.03 1.85 -37.57
N THR A 663 7.18 2.62 -36.87
CA THR A 663 7.01 4.07 -37.05
C THR A 663 7.48 4.81 -35.80
N PHE A 664 8.32 5.82 -36.00
CA PHE A 664 9.00 6.58 -34.94
C PHE A 664 8.52 8.05 -34.92
N PRO A 665 8.63 8.76 -33.78
CA PRO A 665 8.16 10.15 -33.68
C PRO A 665 9.06 11.14 -34.43
N THR A 666 10.31 10.77 -34.70
CA THR A 666 11.29 11.59 -35.41
C THR A 666 12.06 10.75 -36.43
N THR A 667 12.75 11.40 -37.35
CA THR A 667 13.68 10.74 -38.29
C THR A 667 15.04 10.42 -37.65
N ASN A 668 15.30 10.88 -36.41
CA ASN A 668 16.57 10.69 -35.73
C ASN A 668 16.59 9.36 -34.96
N ILE A 669 17.01 8.32 -35.68
CA ILE A 669 17.19 6.96 -35.17
C ILE A 669 18.70 6.73 -35.04
N VAL A 670 19.19 6.64 -33.80
CA VAL A 670 20.62 6.50 -33.47
C VAL A 670 21.16 5.15 -33.90
N SER A 671 20.37 4.09 -33.70
CA SER A 671 20.68 2.76 -34.19
C SER A 671 19.43 1.88 -34.21
N PHE A 672 19.41 0.94 -35.14
CA PHE A 672 18.49 -0.19 -35.14
C PHE A 672 19.28 -1.47 -35.39
N LYS A 673 18.93 -2.54 -34.68
CA LYS A 673 19.52 -3.88 -34.85
C LYS A 673 18.38 -4.86 -35.06
N GLY A 674 18.46 -5.70 -36.08
CA GLY A 674 17.54 -6.80 -36.35
C GLY A 674 18.33 -8.09 -36.62
N GLY A 675 17.79 -9.24 -36.21
CA GLY A 675 18.54 -10.50 -36.13
C GLY A 675 19.03 -11.07 -37.47
N GLU A 676 20.21 -11.71 -37.41
CA GLU A 676 21.00 -12.28 -38.52
C GLU A 676 21.44 -11.30 -39.63
N PRO A 677 22.57 -11.57 -40.32
CA PRO A 677 23.09 -10.68 -41.38
C PRO A 677 22.11 -10.43 -42.54
N HIS A 678 21.10 -11.29 -42.69
CA HIS A 678 20.18 -11.34 -43.83
C HIS A 678 18.85 -10.58 -43.62
N HIS A 679 18.46 -10.21 -42.39
CA HIS A 679 17.19 -9.51 -42.11
C HIS A 679 17.38 -8.01 -41.82
N GLN A 680 18.14 -7.31 -42.68
CA GLN A 680 18.41 -5.89 -42.51
C GLN A 680 17.17 -5.03 -42.83
N GLY A 681 16.80 -4.15 -41.90
CA GLY A 681 15.72 -3.19 -42.10
C GLY A 681 16.15 -1.99 -42.95
N GLN A 682 15.23 -1.47 -43.76
CA GLN A 682 15.44 -0.26 -44.56
C GLN A 682 14.73 0.93 -43.89
N GLN A 683 15.48 1.97 -43.52
CA GLN A 683 14.90 3.20 -43.00
C GLN A 683 14.33 4.05 -44.14
N THR A 684 13.03 4.38 -44.05
CA THR A 684 12.33 5.32 -44.92
C THR A 684 11.75 6.44 -44.06
N GLN A 685 12.35 7.63 -44.13
CA GLN A 685 11.94 8.80 -43.32
C GLN A 685 11.97 8.50 -41.80
N ASN A 686 10.80 8.53 -41.13
CA ASN A 686 10.61 8.23 -39.72
C ASN A 686 10.16 6.78 -39.48
N SER A 687 10.27 5.89 -40.48
CA SER A 687 9.84 4.49 -40.36
C SER A 687 10.98 3.54 -40.76
N ILE A 688 11.01 2.34 -40.17
CA ILE A 688 11.92 1.26 -40.57
C ILE A 688 11.09 0.08 -41.05
N MET A 689 11.41 -0.41 -42.23
CA MET A 689 10.70 -1.49 -42.91
C MET A 689 11.58 -2.74 -42.96
N TYR A 690 11.05 -3.86 -42.49
CA TYR A 690 11.64 -5.18 -42.57
C TYR A 690 10.79 -6.05 -43.50
N GLY A 691 11.46 -6.73 -44.44
CA GLY A 691 10.82 -7.53 -45.47
C GLY A 691 10.31 -6.71 -46.68
N PRO A 692 9.53 -7.33 -47.57
CA PRO A 692 8.90 -8.63 -47.42
C PRO A 692 9.91 -9.77 -47.28
N PHE A 693 9.66 -10.66 -46.33
CA PHE A 693 10.31 -11.97 -46.24
C PHE A 693 9.26 -13.03 -46.59
N SER A 694 9.72 -14.11 -47.24
CA SER A 694 8.84 -15.19 -47.68
C SER A 694 9.20 -16.52 -47.01
N ASP A 695 8.26 -17.46 -47.00
CA ASP A 695 8.39 -18.83 -46.47
C ASP A 695 8.87 -18.90 -45.02
N ILE A 696 8.14 -18.23 -44.12
CA ILE A 696 8.45 -18.17 -42.69
C ILE A 696 7.80 -19.35 -41.94
N PRO A 697 8.59 -20.17 -41.22
CA PRO A 697 8.06 -21.33 -40.50
C PRO A 697 7.21 -20.93 -39.28
N PRO A 698 6.32 -21.84 -38.81
CA PRO A 698 5.56 -21.68 -37.57
C PRO A 698 6.42 -21.25 -36.37
N LEU A 699 5.86 -20.40 -35.53
CA LEU A 699 6.40 -19.86 -34.27
C LEU A 699 7.76 -19.17 -34.40
N TYR A 700 8.18 -18.78 -35.61
CA TYR A 700 9.46 -18.10 -35.83
C TYR A 700 9.46 -16.66 -35.29
N ALA A 701 10.50 -16.33 -34.54
CA ALA A 701 10.73 -15.00 -33.96
C ALA A 701 12.20 -14.59 -34.14
N SER A 702 12.44 -13.28 -34.31
CA SER A 702 13.79 -12.72 -34.45
C SER A 702 13.83 -11.36 -33.79
N ALA A 703 14.61 -11.21 -32.72
CA ALA A 703 14.65 -9.99 -31.94
C ALA A 703 15.18 -8.80 -32.74
N CYS A 704 14.59 -7.62 -32.50
CA CYS A 704 15.06 -6.35 -33.00
C CYS A 704 14.96 -5.24 -31.94
N ASN A 705 16.00 -4.42 -31.83
CA ASN A 705 16.11 -3.35 -30.85
C ASN A 705 16.36 -2.02 -31.56
N PHE A 706 15.64 -0.99 -31.16
CA PHE A 706 15.71 0.36 -31.69
C PHE A 706 16.22 1.33 -30.62
N HIS A 707 16.92 2.38 -31.04
CA HIS A 707 17.38 3.48 -30.19
C HIS A 707 17.18 4.79 -30.95
N TYR A 708 16.32 5.68 -30.45
CA TYR A 708 15.83 6.86 -31.18
C TYR A 708 15.57 8.06 -30.27
N GLU A 709 15.53 9.26 -30.85
CA GLU A 709 15.20 10.51 -30.15
C GLU A 709 13.71 10.56 -29.79
N TYR A 710 13.39 10.70 -28.50
CA TYR A 710 12.02 10.85 -27.98
C TYR A 710 11.99 12.02 -27.00
N LYS A 711 11.42 13.15 -27.42
CA LYS A 711 11.44 14.41 -26.66
C LYS A 711 10.36 14.50 -25.60
N SER A 712 9.19 13.91 -25.83
CA SER A 712 8.03 14.08 -24.95
C SER A 712 8.31 13.50 -23.56
N PRO A 713 7.66 14.02 -22.50
CA PRO A 713 7.65 13.34 -21.22
C PRO A 713 6.97 11.96 -21.35
N ILE A 714 7.54 10.94 -20.70
CA ILE A 714 6.89 9.64 -20.52
C ILE A 714 6.24 9.68 -19.14
N ILE A 715 4.92 9.90 -19.08
CA ILE A 715 4.16 9.98 -17.83
C ILE A 715 3.31 8.71 -17.68
N ALA A 716 3.37 8.10 -16.50
CA ALA A 716 2.38 7.13 -16.07
C ALA A 716 1.71 7.61 -14.78
N ILE A 717 0.41 7.39 -14.69
CA ILE A 717 -0.45 7.66 -13.55
C ILE A 717 -0.50 6.36 -12.75
N THR A 718 0.24 6.28 -11.63
CA THR A 718 0.34 5.04 -10.84
C THR A 718 -0.98 4.70 -10.14
N SER A 719 -1.78 5.71 -9.84
CA SER A 719 -3.14 5.56 -9.32
C SER A 719 -3.99 6.75 -9.76
N LEU A 720 -5.14 6.47 -10.37
CA LEU A 720 -6.17 7.45 -10.70
C LEU A 720 -7.47 7.06 -9.98
N LYS A 721 -7.85 7.85 -8.97
CA LYS A 721 -9.15 7.68 -8.29
C LYS A 721 -10.10 8.78 -8.72
N ARG A 722 -11.21 8.39 -9.32
CA ARG A 722 -12.22 9.28 -9.88
C ARG A 722 -13.53 9.12 -9.13
N HIS A 723 -13.93 10.18 -8.43
CA HIS A 723 -15.16 10.21 -7.66
C HIS A 723 -16.19 11.11 -8.36
N VAL A 724 -17.35 10.56 -8.67
CA VAL A 724 -18.44 11.27 -9.36
C VAL A 724 -19.71 11.19 -8.53
N GLN A 725 -20.13 12.33 -7.97
CA GLN A 725 -21.30 12.41 -7.11
C GLN A 725 -22.47 13.11 -7.81
N LEU A 726 -23.63 12.44 -7.84
CA LEU A 726 -24.85 12.98 -8.43
C LEU A 726 -25.72 13.67 -7.37
N SER A 727 -26.19 14.88 -7.68
CA SER A 727 -27.13 15.63 -6.83
C SER A 727 -28.34 16.12 -7.61
N HIS A 728 -29.44 15.35 -7.55
CA HIS A 728 -30.75 15.78 -8.10
C HIS A 728 -31.33 16.98 -7.35
N TRP A 729 -30.95 17.18 -6.08
CA TRP A 729 -31.41 18.32 -5.28
C TRP A 729 -30.74 19.64 -5.70
N ALA A 730 -29.44 19.61 -6.03
CA ALA A 730 -28.70 20.77 -6.51
C ALA A 730 -28.72 20.94 -8.05
N GLY A 731 -29.15 19.92 -8.80
CA GLY A 731 -29.09 19.91 -10.27
C GLY A 731 -27.67 19.82 -10.83
N LYS A 732 -26.71 19.34 -10.03
CA LYS A 732 -25.27 19.26 -10.35
C LYS A 732 -24.75 17.82 -10.29
N VAL A 733 -23.71 17.54 -11.08
CA VAL A 733 -22.77 16.44 -10.89
C VAL A 733 -21.47 17.06 -10.38
N SER A 734 -20.93 16.56 -9.27
CA SER A 734 -19.61 16.96 -8.78
C SER A 734 -18.61 15.86 -9.14
N VAL A 735 -17.48 16.24 -9.73
CA VAL A 735 -16.41 15.32 -10.13
C VAL A 735 -15.14 15.73 -9.41
N GLU A 736 -14.48 14.78 -8.77
CA GLU A 736 -13.14 14.92 -8.20
C GLU A 736 -12.25 13.80 -8.76
N GLU A 737 -11.06 14.16 -9.23
CA GLU A 737 -10.08 13.22 -9.79
C GLU A 737 -8.73 13.39 -9.09
N ASN A 738 -8.30 12.33 -8.42
CA ASN A 738 -7.03 12.23 -7.70
C ASN A 738 -6.01 11.51 -8.60
N TYR A 739 -4.94 12.21 -8.99
CA TYR A 739 -3.87 11.71 -9.85
C TYR A 739 -2.56 11.57 -9.06
N ALA A 740 -2.05 10.35 -8.95
CA ALA A 740 -0.66 10.10 -8.58
C ALA A 740 0.15 9.89 -9.87
N ILE A 741 0.97 10.86 -10.28
CA ILE A 741 1.75 10.78 -11.53
C ILE A 741 3.24 10.60 -11.29
N LYS A 742 3.90 9.89 -12.20
CA LYS A 742 5.34 9.67 -12.19
C LYS A 742 5.92 9.74 -13.59
N HIS A 743 7.05 10.43 -13.72
CA HIS A 743 7.73 10.58 -15.00
C HIS A 743 8.78 9.46 -15.16
N TYR A 744 8.54 8.54 -16.09
CA TYR A 744 9.41 7.38 -16.38
C TYR A 744 10.51 7.66 -17.43
N GLY A 745 10.71 8.93 -17.80
CA GLY A 745 11.79 9.34 -18.70
C GLY A 745 13.19 9.28 -18.08
N ALA A 746 14.19 9.67 -18.86
CA ALA A 746 15.58 9.72 -18.43
C ALA A 746 15.75 10.68 -17.24
N ARG A 747 16.38 10.18 -16.18
CA ARG A 747 16.60 10.94 -14.92
C ARG A 747 17.69 11.99 -15.11
N LEU A 748 17.79 12.94 -14.18
CA LEU A 748 18.94 13.86 -14.17
C LEU A 748 20.24 13.10 -13.87
N ASP A 749 21.33 13.45 -14.57
CA ASP A 749 22.68 12.95 -14.33
C ASP A 749 23.33 13.56 -13.08
N LYS A 750 22.97 14.82 -12.81
CA LYS A 750 23.42 15.67 -11.70
C LYS A 750 22.21 16.20 -10.92
N GLU A 751 22.46 16.93 -9.86
CA GLU A 751 21.44 17.64 -9.10
C GLU A 751 20.73 18.72 -9.93
N PHE A 752 19.48 19.02 -9.59
CA PHE A 752 18.68 20.05 -10.25
C PHE A 752 19.22 21.46 -9.97
N SER A 753 19.49 22.21 -11.04
CA SER A 753 19.89 23.62 -10.99
C SER A 753 18.73 24.53 -11.42
N ARG A 754 18.14 25.23 -10.44
CA ARG A 754 17.10 26.25 -10.68
C ARG A 754 17.57 27.38 -11.58
N LEU A 755 18.84 27.81 -11.43
CA LEU A 755 19.45 28.83 -12.29
C LEU A 755 19.52 28.36 -13.74
N GLN A 756 20.00 27.13 -13.97
CA GLN A 756 20.06 26.57 -15.32
C GLN A 756 18.65 26.44 -15.93
N TYR A 757 17.67 25.97 -15.16
CA TYR A 757 16.28 25.84 -15.60
C TYR A 757 15.68 27.17 -16.07
N GLN A 758 15.94 28.26 -15.33
CA GLN A 758 15.48 29.60 -15.69
C GLN A 758 16.17 30.13 -16.95
N LEU A 759 17.49 29.96 -17.06
CA LEU A 759 18.27 30.36 -18.24
C LEU A 759 17.85 29.60 -19.51
N THR A 760 17.49 28.32 -19.40
CA THR A 760 17.10 27.46 -20.54
C THR A 760 15.60 27.30 -20.72
N SER A 761 14.79 28.18 -20.11
CA SER A 761 13.33 28.23 -20.24
C SER A 761 12.84 28.20 -21.71
N HIS A 762 13.62 28.78 -22.62
CA HIS A 762 13.34 28.87 -24.06
C HIS A 762 13.65 27.61 -24.88
N VAL A 763 14.17 26.54 -24.26
CA VAL A 763 14.43 25.22 -24.90
C VAL A 763 13.88 24.03 -24.11
N LEU A 764 13.06 24.27 -23.09
CA LEU A 764 12.48 23.18 -22.28
C LEU A 764 11.52 22.30 -23.09
N ASP A 765 10.92 22.83 -24.15
CA ASP A 765 10.11 22.11 -25.14
C ASP A 765 10.90 21.05 -25.93
N GLN A 766 12.24 21.13 -25.90
CA GLN A 766 13.15 20.19 -26.55
C GLN A 766 13.73 19.14 -25.57
N THR A 767 13.42 19.25 -24.29
CA THR A 767 13.81 18.29 -23.25
C THR A 767 12.59 17.47 -22.80
N ASN A 768 12.83 16.43 -21.99
CA ASN A 768 11.78 15.55 -21.50
C ASN A 768 10.96 16.10 -20.32
N VAL A 769 11.22 17.33 -19.87
CA VAL A 769 10.60 17.88 -18.65
C VAL A 769 9.11 18.14 -18.84
N LEU A 770 8.29 17.74 -17.86
CA LEU A 770 6.88 18.12 -17.81
C LEU A 770 6.72 19.44 -17.04
N THR A 771 6.17 20.46 -17.70
CA THR A 771 5.97 21.82 -17.14
C THR A 771 4.52 22.14 -16.80
N SER A 772 3.57 21.67 -17.59
CA SER A 772 2.13 21.80 -17.36
C SER A 772 1.36 20.59 -17.87
N LEU A 773 0.13 20.44 -17.39
CA LEU A 773 -0.86 19.48 -17.87
C LEU A 773 -2.11 20.24 -18.30
N VAL A 774 -2.76 19.77 -19.35
CA VAL A 774 -3.96 20.39 -19.93
C VAL A 774 -5.07 19.37 -19.94
N PHE A 775 -6.11 19.63 -19.15
CA PHE A 775 -7.29 18.80 -19.06
C PHE A 775 -8.48 19.45 -19.77
N ASP A 776 -9.14 18.67 -20.63
CA ASP A 776 -10.41 19.02 -21.22
C ASP A 776 -11.53 18.54 -20.28
N LEU A 777 -12.44 19.45 -19.97
CA LEU A 777 -13.57 19.28 -19.05
C LEU A 777 -14.88 19.61 -19.79
N PRO A 778 -16.05 19.23 -19.25
CA PRO A 778 -17.35 19.56 -19.84
C PRO A 778 -17.56 21.07 -20.08
N ALA A 779 -18.38 21.41 -21.07
CA ALA A 779 -18.73 22.82 -21.36
C ALA A 779 -19.43 23.51 -20.18
N SER A 780 -20.19 22.77 -19.38
CA SER A 780 -20.87 23.24 -18.18
C SER A 780 -20.02 23.17 -16.90
N ALA A 781 -18.70 22.96 -17.00
CA ALA A 781 -17.82 22.93 -15.83
C ALA A 781 -17.77 24.29 -15.11
N GLU A 782 -17.98 24.24 -13.80
CA GLU A 782 -17.98 25.36 -12.87
C GLU A 782 -17.22 24.99 -11.59
N ASP A 783 -16.91 26.02 -10.79
CA ASP A 783 -16.34 25.86 -9.45
C ASP A 783 -15.05 25.01 -9.39
N ALA A 784 -14.27 25.01 -10.49
CA ALA A 784 -13.08 24.20 -10.65
C ALA A 784 -11.96 24.59 -9.66
N TYR A 785 -11.43 23.61 -8.93
CA TYR A 785 -10.32 23.78 -7.98
C TYR A 785 -9.17 22.81 -8.29
N PHE A 786 -7.95 23.22 -7.92
CA PHE A 786 -6.74 22.43 -8.08
C PHE A 786 -5.92 22.46 -6.78
N ARG A 787 -5.63 21.28 -6.25
CA ARG A 787 -5.04 21.07 -4.93
C ARG A 787 -4.02 19.94 -4.96
N ASP A 788 -3.13 19.95 -3.99
CA ASP A 788 -2.32 18.80 -3.61
C ASP A 788 -2.54 18.48 -2.12
N GLU A 789 -1.86 17.44 -1.64
CA GLU A 789 -1.99 16.96 -0.25
C GLU A 789 -1.68 18.04 0.79
N ILE A 790 -0.86 19.04 0.44
CA ILE A 790 -0.49 20.17 1.31
C ILE A 790 -1.32 21.44 1.04
N GLY A 791 -2.38 21.35 0.23
CA GLY A 791 -3.41 22.37 0.09
C GLY A 791 -3.58 22.96 -1.32
N ASN A 792 -3.93 24.24 -1.39
CA ASN A 792 -4.29 24.88 -2.67
C ASN A 792 -3.07 25.22 -3.53
N VAL A 793 -3.13 24.89 -4.82
CA VAL A 793 -2.09 25.23 -5.80
C VAL A 793 -2.64 26.31 -6.73
N SER A 794 -2.19 27.55 -6.56
CA SER A 794 -2.71 28.71 -7.30
C SER A 794 -2.25 28.79 -8.76
N THR A 795 -1.29 27.95 -9.17
CA THR A 795 -0.73 27.92 -10.53
C THR A 795 -1.60 27.05 -11.46
N SER A 796 -2.83 27.49 -11.68
CA SER A 796 -3.77 26.89 -12.64
C SER A 796 -4.51 27.96 -13.45
N HIS A 797 -4.90 27.62 -14.68
CA HIS A 797 -5.70 28.46 -15.54
C HIS A 797 -6.91 27.69 -16.06
N PHE A 798 -8.09 28.03 -15.55
CA PHE A 798 -9.37 27.56 -16.09
C PHE A 798 -9.88 28.50 -17.20
N ARG A 799 -10.44 27.95 -18.28
CA ARG A 799 -11.09 28.67 -19.38
C ARG A 799 -12.34 27.91 -19.81
N ARG A 800 -13.46 28.60 -19.97
CA ARG A 800 -14.67 28.02 -20.60
C ARG A 800 -14.65 28.36 -22.10
N GLU A 801 -14.77 27.35 -22.94
CA GLU A 801 -14.98 27.46 -24.40
C GLU A 801 -16.44 27.03 -24.71
N GLU A 802 -16.96 27.30 -25.91
CA GLU A 802 -18.38 27.03 -26.22
C GLU A 802 -18.75 25.52 -26.19
N THR A 803 -17.78 24.65 -26.45
CA THR A 803 -17.99 23.20 -26.59
C THR A 803 -17.36 22.36 -25.48
N LYS A 804 -16.44 22.93 -24.71
CA LYS A 804 -15.73 22.30 -23.58
C LYS A 804 -15.11 23.37 -22.68
N SER A 805 -14.72 23.01 -21.47
CA SER A 805 -13.84 23.84 -20.64
C SER A 805 -12.44 23.27 -20.65
N ARG A 806 -11.42 24.10 -20.40
CA ARG A 806 -10.03 23.70 -20.32
C ARG A 806 -9.45 24.12 -18.98
N LEU A 807 -8.86 23.17 -18.27
CA LEU A 807 -8.11 23.39 -17.04
C LEU A 807 -6.63 23.10 -17.33
N GLU A 808 -5.83 24.14 -17.39
CA GLU A 808 -4.38 24.03 -17.48
C GLU A 808 -3.78 24.12 -16.07
N ILE A 809 -3.08 23.09 -15.62
CA ILE A 809 -2.44 23.04 -14.30
C ILE A 809 -0.92 23.03 -14.42
N TYR A 810 -0.26 23.73 -13.50
CA TYR A 810 1.19 23.74 -13.37
C TYR A 810 1.52 23.19 -11.98
N PRO A 811 2.12 21.99 -11.86
CA PRO A 811 2.59 21.45 -10.59
C PRO A 811 3.59 22.39 -9.90
N ARG A 812 3.74 22.28 -8.56
CA ARG A 812 4.63 23.17 -7.77
C ARG A 812 6.08 23.17 -8.24
N PHE A 813 6.53 22.07 -8.83
CA PHE A 813 7.85 21.90 -9.43
C PHE A 813 7.71 21.21 -10.80
N PRO A 814 8.58 21.51 -11.78
CA PRO A 814 8.61 20.79 -13.04
C PRO A 814 9.02 19.33 -12.81
N LEU A 815 8.36 18.36 -13.44
CA LEU A 815 8.73 16.95 -13.27
C LEU A 815 9.83 16.58 -14.27
N PHE A 816 11.00 16.23 -13.74
CA PHE A 816 12.08 15.55 -14.46
C PHE A 816 11.97 14.03 -14.31
N GLY A 817 12.71 13.28 -15.15
CA GLY A 817 12.67 11.81 -15.12
C GLY A 817 12.98 11.25 -13.73
N GLY A 818 12.16 10.31 -13.28
CA GLY A 818 12.19 9.71 -11.95
C GLY A 818 11.39 10.46 -10.88
N TRP A 819 10.96 11.71 -11.11
CA TRP A 819 10.13 12.47 -10.17
C TRP A 819 8.66 12.09 -10.31
N GLY A 820 7.91 12.24 -9.22
CA GLY A 820 6.46 12.08 -9.19
C GLY A 820 5.80 13.15 -8.32
N THR A 821 4.49 13.30 -8.46
CA THR A 821 3.67 14.20 -7.64
C THR A 821 2.25 13.64 -7.57
N ALA A 822 1.58 13.87 -6.44
CA ALA A 822 0.18 13.59 -6.25
C ALA A 822 -0.59 14.92 -6.19
N PHE A 823 -1.69 15.00 -6.92
CA PHE A 823 -2.59 16.15 -6.89
C PHE A 823 -4.02 15.70 -7.15
N TYR A 824 -4.97 16.57 -6.84
CA TYR A 824 -6.36 16.38 -7.16
C TYR A 824 -6.98 17.67 -7.68
N PHE A 825 -7.92 17.50 -8.60
CA PHE A 825 -8.76 18.60 -9.04
C PHE A 825 -10.20 18.15 -9.04
N GLY A 826 -11.11 19.09 -8.85
CA GLY A 826 -12.53 18.84 -8.98
C GLY A 826 -13.26 20.00 -9.59
N TYR A 827 -14.47 19.72 -10.06
CA TYR A 827 -15.37 20.68 -10.69
C TYR A 827 -16.82 20.21 -10.58
N ASP A 828 -17.75 21.17 -10.59
CA ASP A 828 -19.17 20.88 -10.75
C ASP A 828 -19.57 21.01 -12.22
N ALA A 829 -20.55 20.23 -12.66
CA ALA A 829 -21.15 20.33 -13.99
C ALA A 829 -22.67 20.16 -13.93
N ALA A 830 -23.39 20.60 -14.96
CA ALA A 830 -24.85 20.57 -14.96
C ALA A 830 -25.39 19.14 -15.15
N LEU A 831 -26.23 18.67 -14.22
CA LEU A 831 -26.74 17.28 -14.20
C LEU A 831 -27.46 16.87 -15.49
N LYS A 832 -28.11 17.83 -16.15
CA LYS A 832 -28.84 17.66 -17.41
C LYS A 832 -27.97 17.17 -18.58
N ASP A 833 -26.66 17.40 -18.52
CA ASP A 833 -25.71 17.06 -19.59
C ASP A 833 -25.24 15.60 -19.49
N PHE A 834 -25.41 14.98 -18.31
CA PHE A 834 -24.99 13.61 -17.98
C PHE A 834 -26.18 12.67 -17.77
N VAL A 835 -27.28 13.16 -17.21
CA VAL A 835 -28.44 12.35 -16.83
C VAL A 835 -29.66 12.72 -17.66
N HIS A 836 -30.25 11.72 -18.30
CA HIS A 836 -31.47 11.85 -19.10
C HIS A 836 -32.56 10.90 -18.59
N LEU A 837 -33.83 11.28 -18.73
CA LEU A 837 -34.96 10.43 -18.38
C LEU A 837 -35.35 9.58 -19.59
N VAL A 838 -35.25 8.25 -19.48
CA VAL A 838 -35.51 7.28 -20.55
C VAL A 838 -36.52 6.25 -20.05
N LYS A 839 -37.70 6.16 -20.69
CA LYS A 839 -38.78 5.23 -20.32
C LYS A 839 -39.19 5.27 -18.84
N GLY A 840 -39.05 6.43 -18.18
CA GLY A 840 -39.39 6.61 -16.75
C GLY A 840 -38.26 6.29 -15.77
N LYS A 841 -37.14 5.70 -16.22
CA LYS A 841 -35.90 5.58 -15.44
C LYS A 841 -34.95 6.74 -15.76
N TYR A 842 -34.10 7.11 -14.81
CA TYR A 842 -32.94 7.95 -15.10
C TYR A 842 -31.84 7.10 -15.73
N MET A 843 -31.10 7.69 -16.67
CA MET A 843 -29.96 7.10 -17.35
C MET A 843 -28.80 8.09 -17.27
N LEU A 844 -27.78 7.74 -16.51
CA LEU A 844 -26.49 8.44 -16.49
C LEU A 844 -25.63 7.94 -17.66
N LYS A 845 -25.02 8.86 -18.40
CA LYS A 845 -23.89 8.62 -19.30
C LYS A 845 -22.68 9.34 -18.72
N LEU A 846 -21.57 8.62 -18.55
CA LEU A 846 -20.30 9.13 -18.05
C LEU A 846 -19.16 8.36 -18.73
N ASP A 847 -18.07 9.00 -19.15
CA ASP A 847 -16.92 8.24 -19.67
C ASP A 847 -16.16 7.57 -18.52
N PHE A 848 -15.62 6.36 -18.68
CA PHE A 848 -14.93 5.64 -17.60
C PHE A 848 -13.75 6.45 -17.06
N VAL A 849 -12.87 6.87 -17.97
CA VAL A 849 -11.72 7.72 -17.68
C VAL A 849 -11.75 8.91 -18.64
N ASN A 850 -11.17 10.04 -18.24
CA ASN A 850 -10.94 11.18 -19.13
C ASN A 850 -9.47 11.62 -18.99
N ASN A 851 -8.97 12.41 -19.93
CA ASN A 851 -7.67 13.10 -19.84
C ASN A 851 -6.38 12.23 -19.73
N VAL A 852 -6.45 10.91 -19.91
CA VAL A 852 -5.28 9.99 -19.99
C VAL A 852 -4.63 10.02 -21.39
N ARG A 853 -4.56 11.20 -22.00
CA ARG A 853 -3.99 11.37 -23.34
C ARG A 853 -2.47 11.45 -23.25
N ASP A 854 -1.78 10.67 -24.09
CA ASP A 854 -0.31 10.59 -24.16
C ASP A 854 0.34 10.12 -22.83
N MET A 855 -0.46 9.49 -21.95
CA MET A 855 -0.07 8.88 -20.67
C MET A 855 -0.56 7.44 -20.60
N THR A 856 -0.02 6.68 -19.65
CA THR A 856 -0.58 5.40 -19.20
C THR A 856 -1.12 5.56 -17.79
N ALA A 857 -2.08 4.72 -17.39
CA ALA A 857 -2.56 4.66 -16.02
C ALA A 857 -2.53 3.21 -15.51
N ASP A 858 -1.76 2.95 -14.46
CA ASP A 858 -1.46 1.59 -14.00
C ASP A 858 -2.68 0.98 -13.29
N GLN A 859 -3.37 1.80 -12.48
CA GLN A 859 -4.60 1.46 -11.77
C GLN A 859 -5.60 2.62 -11.85
N VAL A 860 -6.83 2.34 -12.28
CA VAL A 860 -7.94 3.29 -12.32
C VAL A 860 -9.12 2.76 -11.51
N GLU A 861 -9.63 3.61 -10.62
CA GLU A 861 -10.79 3.38 -9.77
C GLU A 861 -11.82 4.49 -10.05
N LEU A 862 -13.00 4.13 -10.55
CA LEU A 862 -14.11 5.05 -10.74
C LEU A 862 -15.24 4.71 -9.75
N MET A 863 -15.55 5.63 -8.84
CA MET A 863 -16.68 5.53 -7.92
C MET A 863 -17.79 6.52 -8.33
N VAL A 864 -18.95 5.99 -8.73
CA VAL A 864 -20.14 6.76 -9.10
C VAL A 864 -21.16 6.70 -7.98
N VAL A 865 -21.34 7.80 -7.24
CA VAL A 865 -22.26 7.93 -6.11
C VAL A 865 -23.60 8.50 -6.59
N LEU A 866 -24.66 7.67 -6.51
CA LEU A 866 -26.01 8.04 -6.91
C LEU A 866 -26.77 8.80 -5.78
N PRO A 867 -27.95 9.38 -6.06
CA PRO A 867 -28.77 10.03 -5.03
C PRO A 867 -29.25 9.06 -3.94
N GLU A 868 -29.37 9.57 -2.71
CA GLU A 868 -29.92 8.80 -1.59
C GLU A 868 -31.37 8.38 -1.86
N GLY A 869 -31.65 7.08 -1.85
CA GLY A 869 -32.96 6.52 -2.19
C GLY A 869 -33.14 6.20 -3.69
N ALA A 870 -32.08 6.24 -4.50
CA ALA A 870 -32.05 5.59 -5.81
C ALA A 870 -32.21 4.06 -5.66
N SER A 871 -32.87 3.43 -6.62
CA SER A 871 -33.23 2.00 -6.62
C SER A 871 -33.19 1.41 -8.03
N HIS A 872 -33.27 0.08 -8.15
CA HIS A 872 -33.22 -0.64 -9.44
C HIS A 872 -32.04 -0.20 -10.32
N ILE A 873 -30.83 -0.27 -9.75
CA ILE A 873 -29.59 0.19 -10.38
C ILE A 873 -29.09 -0.89 -11.35
N GLU A 874 -29.12 -0.57 -12.64
CA GLU A 874 -28.63 -1.40 -13.74
C GLU A 874 -27.39 -0.75 -14.33
N VAL A 875 -26.27 -1.48 -14.35
CA VAL A 875 -24.98 -1.00 -14.86
C VAL A 875 -24.70 -1.63 -16.21
N ILE A 876 -24.39 -0.80 -17.20
CA ILE A 876 -24.00 -1.21 -18.55
C ILE A 876 -22.55 -0.76 -18.76
N PRO A 877 -21.57 -1.68 -18.68
CA PRO A 877 -20.16 -1.37 -18.95
C PRO A 877 -19.93 -1.09 -20.44
N PRO A 878 -18.75 -0.58 -20.84
CA PRO A 878 -18.44 -0.26 -22.22
C PRO A 878 -18.35 -1.54 -23.06
N SER A 879 -19.02 -1.60 -24.21
CA SER A 879 -19.02 -2.79 -25.08
C SER A 879 -17.71 -3.02 -25.87
N THR A 880 -16.61 -2.35 -25.47
CA THR A 880 -15.34 -2.32 -26.21
C THR A 880 -14.18 -2.92 -25.42
N PHE A 881 -14.32 -3.06 -24.11
CA PHE A 881 -13.30 -3.64 -23.24
C PHE A 881 -13.93 -4.13 -21.93
N ASP A 882 -13.36 -5.18 -21.36
CA ASP A 882 -13.81 -5.73 -20.09
C ASP A 882 -13.27 -4.94 -18.88
N MET A 883 -14.04 -4.92 -17.80
CA MET A 883 -13.66 -4.36 -16.51
C MET A 883 -13.12 -5.46 -15.60
N ASP A 884 -12.05 -5.18 -14.86
CA ASP A 884 -11.42 -6.17 -13.98
C ASP A 884 -12.31 -6.46 -12.76
N LYS A 885 -13.06 -5.45 -12.30
CA LYS A 885 -14.01 -5.55 -11.18
C LYS A 885 -15.11 -4.49 -11.28
N ILE A 886 -16.34 -4.86 -10.94
CA ILE A 886 -17.47 -3.93 -10.74
C ILE A 886 -18.16 -4.29 -9.43
N GLU A 887 -18.26 -3.34 -8.51
CA GLU A 887 -18.90 -3.54 -7.19
C GLU A 887 -19.98 -2.49 -6.90
N GLN A 888 -20.91 -2.86 -6.01
CA GLN A 888 -21.91 -1.94 -5.48
C GLN A 888 -21.64 -1.74 -3.98
N SER A 889 -21.44 -0.48 -3.59
CA SER A 889 -21.10 -0.08 -2.23
C SER A 889 -22.12 0.93 -1.69
N LYS A 890 -21.90 1.39 -0.45
CA LYS A 890 -22.66 2.49 0.15
C LYS A 890 -21.72 3.62 0.54
N TYR A 891 -22.02 4.80 0.04
CA TYR A 891 -21.32 6.04 0.36
C TYR A 891 -22.16 6.88 1.33
N TYR A 892 -21.51 7.52 2.30
CA TYR A 892 -22.17 8.36 3.31
C TYR A 892 -21.57 9.76 3.28
N THR A 893 -22.41 10.77 3.11
CA THR A 893 -22.04 12.20 3.15
C THR A 893 -23.06 13.03 3.93
N TYR A 894 -22.91 14.36 3.88
CA TYR A 894 -23.72 15.32 4.63
C TYR A 894 -25.23 15.12 4.43
N PHE A 895 -25.94 15.06 5.56
CA PHE A 895 -27.38 14.83 5.66
C PHE A 895 -27.88 13.55 4.96
N ASP A 896 -27.04 12.54 4.75
CA ASP A 896 -27.51 11.20 4.37
C ASP A 896 -28.03 10.45 5.63
N SER A 897 -29.11 9.70 5.47
CA SER A 897 -29.79 8.95 6.54
C SER A 897 -29.75 7.43 6.35
N THR A 898 -29.87 6.97 5.10
CA THR A 898 -29.84 5.54 4.72
C THR A 898 -28.55 5.14 4.00
N GLY A 899 -27.70 6.11 3.69
CA GLY A 899 -26.56 5.99 2.79
C GLY A 899 -26.99 6.10 1.31
N ARG A 900 -26.07 6.55 0.47
CA ARG A 900 -26.20 6.59 -0.99
C ARG A 900 -25.69 5.30 -1.59
N PRO A 901 -26.39 4.71 -2.57
CA PRO A 901 -25.81 3.61 -3.32
C PRO A 901 -24.71 4.16 -4.26
N ALA A 902 -23.58 3.46 -4.32
CA ALA A 902 -22.48 3.79 -5.21
C ALA A 902 -22.10 2.57 -6.05
N VAL A 903 -21.51 2.82 -7.21
CA VAL A 903 -20.99 1.79 -8.12
C VAL A 903 -19.50 2.07 -8.35
N GLU A 904 -18.68 1.08 -8.05
CA GLU A 904 -17.22 1.13 -8.16
C GLU A 904 -16.77 0.28 -9.35
N PHE A 905 -15.91 0.83 -10.20
CA PHE A 905 -15.32 0.17 -11.36
C PHE A 905 -13.80 0.21 -11.21
N HIS A 906 -13.14 -0.94 -11.36
CA HIS A 906 -11.69 -1.04 -11.31
C HIS A 906 -11.15 -1.57 -12.64
N LYS A 907 -10.08 -0.94 -13.13
CA LYS A 907 -9.33 -1.43 -14.29
C LYS A 907 -7.84 -1.11 -14.19
N THR A 908 -7.01 -2.07 -14.59
CA THR A 908 -5.56 -1.95 -14.73
C THR A 908 -5.14 -1.67 -16.19
N ASN A 909 -3.92 -1.18 -16.40
CA ASN A 909 -3.36 -0.87 -17.73
C ASN A 909 -4.27 0.00 -18.62
N VAL A 910 -4.63 1.18 -18.12
CA VAL A 910 -5.55 2.10 -18.80
C VAL A 910 -4.81 3.10 -19.69
N ILE A 911 -5.41 3.37 -20.86
CA ILE A 911 -4.91 4.24 -21.93
C ILE A 911 -6.06 5.11 -22.47
N SER A 912 -5.75 6.10 -23.31
CA SER A 912 -6.74 7.00 -23.94
C SER A 912 -7.92 6.27 -24.63
N GLU A 913 -7.70 5.08 -25.17
CA GLU A 913 -8.69 4.29 -25.88
C GLU A 913 -9.83 3.76 -24.98
N HIS A 914 -9.60 3.76 -23.66
CA HIS A 914 -10.60 3.45 -22.62
C HIS A 914 -11.45 4.67 -22.19
N GLU A 915 -11.27 5.85 -22.79
CA GLU A 915 -12.16 7.01 -22.67
C GLU A 915 -13.49 6.71 -23.42
N ARG A 916 -14.31 5.84 -22.82
CA ARG A 916 -15.56 5.30 -23.37
C ARG A 916 -16.71 5.46 -22.38
N PRO A 917 -17.94 5.71 -22.85
CA PRO A 917 -19.09 5.88 -21.98
C PRO A 917 -19.51 4.58 -21.30
N ILE A 918 -19.60 4.63 -19.97
CA ILE A 918 -20.44 3.74 -19.16
C ILE A 918 -21.86 4.31 -19.08
N PHE A 919 -22.85 3.43 -18.92
CA PHE A 919 -24.23 3.84 -18.67
C PHE A 919 -24.76 3.22 -17.39
N ILE A 920 -25.45 4.00 -16.56
CA ILE A 920 -26.08 3.53 -15.33
C ILE A 920 -27.54 3.96 -15.32
N SER A 921 -28.46 2.99 -15.32
CA SER A 921 -29.89 3.26 -15.16
C SER A 921 -30.31 3.09 -13.70
N TYR A 922 -31.19 3.97 -13.22
CA TYR A 922 -31.74 3.90 -11.88
C TYR A 922 -33.12 4.58 -11.79
N GLU A 923 -33.91 4.16 -10.81
CA GLU A 923 -35.19 4.78 -10.46
C GLU A 923 -35.02 5.68 -9.24
N TYR A 924 -35.50 6.92 -9.35
CA TYR A 924 -35.46 7.90 -8.26
C TYR A 924 -36.83 8.60 -8.09
N PRO A 925 -37.69 8.10 -7.19
CA PRO A 925 -39.01 8.68 -6.95
C PRO A 925 -38.92 10.10 -6.37
N SER A 926 -39.66 11.07 -6.91
CA SER A 926 -39.57 12.48 -6.51
C SER A 926 -39.82 12.73 -5.01
N ILE A 927 -40.57 11.86 -4.33
CA ILE A 927 -40.78 11.92 -2.88
C ILE A 927 -39.46 11.78 -2.08
N ARG A 928 -38.44 11.12 -2.63
CA ARG A 928 -37.11 10.96 -2.00
C ARG A 928 -36.34 12.27 -1.88
N LEU A 929 -36.65 13.28 -2.69
CA LEU A 929 -36.08 14.63 -2.55
C LEU A 929 -36.43 15.28 -1.19
N LEU A 930 -37.57 14.89 -0.59
CA LEU A 930 -37.99 15.40 0.73
C LEU A 930 -37.33 14.67 1.91
N GLN A 931 -36.61 13.56 1.67
CA GLN A 931 -35.99 12.75 2.73
C GLN A 931 -34.96 13.57 3.53
N LYS A 932 -34.10 14.34 2.85
CA LYS A 932 -33.06 15.15 3.50
C LYS A 932 -33.63 16.29 4.37
N PRO A 933 -34.54 17.16 3.89
CA PRO A 933 -35.21 18.15 4.74
C PRO A 933 -35.97 17.54 5.92
N ALA A 934 -36.64 16.40 5.71
CA ALA A 934 -37.40 15.72 6.76
C ALA A 934 -36.48 15.20 7.89
N VAL A 935 -35.37 14.55 7.55
CA VAL A 935 -34.39 14.06 8.53
C VAL A 935 -33.78 15.21 9.34
N ALA A 936 -33.38 16.30 8.66
CA ALA A 936 -32.87 17.49 9.35
C ALA A 936 -33.92 18.10 10.31
N SER A 937 -35.18 18.21 9.86
CA SER A 937 -36.28 18.73 10.67
C SER A 937 -36.58 17.85 11.90
N VAL A 938 -36.53 16.53 11.75
CA VAL A 938 -36.66 15.58 12.89
C VAL A 938 -35.49 15.75 13.87
N GLY A 939 -34.27 15.92 13.38
CA GLY A 939 -33.10 16.22 14.23
C GLY A 939 -33.28 17.48 15.08
N PHE A 940 -33.62 18.61 14.46
CA PHE A 940 -33.89 19.87 15.19
C PHE A 940 -35.07 19.75 16.17
N PHE A 941 -36.12 18.99 15.80
CA PHE A 941 -37.26 18.73 16.67
C PHE A 941 -36.86 17.91 17.91
N LEU A 942 -36.04 16.87 17.76
CA LEU A 942 -35.54 16.05 18.87
C LEU A 942 -34.66 16.85 19.84
N VAL A 943 -33.77 17.70 19.33
CA VAL A 943 -32.97 18.62 20.16
C VAL A 943 -33.86 19.60 20.94
N SER A 944 -34.87 20.15 20.28
CA SER A 944 -35.86 21.04 20.92
C SER A 944 -36.67 20.32 22.00
N LEU A 945 -37.10 19.08 21.73
CA LEU A 945 -37.81 18.24 22.69
C LEU A 945 -36.94 17.88 23.90
N LEU A 946 -35.66 17.53 23.67
CA LEU A 946 -34.71 17.25 24.74
C LEU A 946 -34.48 18.49 25.63
N SER A 947 -34.33 19.67 25.04
CA SER A 947 -34.25 20.93 25.78
C SER A 947 -35.47 21.17 26.67
N ILE A 948 -36.68 20.94 26.13
CA ILE A 948 -37.93 21.01 26.90
C ILE A 948 -37.90 20.01 28.07
N LEU A 949 -37.50 18.76 27.85
CA LEU A 949 -37.44 17.73 28.90
C LEU A 949 -36.41 18.07 29.99
N VAL A 950 -35.19 18.49 29.61
CA VAL A 950 -34.13 18.90 30.55
C VAL A 950 -34.56 20.12 31.38
N SER A 951 -35.27 21.08 30.77
CA SER A 951 -35.82 22.26 31.49
C SER A 951 -36.93 21.92 32.50
N LYS A 952 -37.54 20.73 32.38
CA LYS A 952 -38.61 20.25 33.26
C LYS A 952 -38.13 19.23 34.29
N ALA A 953 -36.92 18.70 34.15
CA ALA A 953 -36.31 17.83 35.14
C ALA A 953 -35.90 18.62 36.41
N PRO A 954 -36.35 18.23 37.62
CA PRO A 954 -35.98 18.93 38.85
C PRO A 954 -34.59 18.50 39.33
N TRP A 955 -33.55 19.25 38.95
CA TRP A 955 -32.16 19.04 39.38
C TRP A 955 -31.90 19.56 40.81
N LYS A 956 -32.64 19.07 41.82
CA LYS A 956 -32.44 19.40 43.24
C LYS A 956 -31.88 18.21 44.01
N ILE A 957 -30.83 18.45 44.79
CA ILE A 957 -30.25 17.49 45.74
C ILE A 957 -30.43 18.04 47.16
N GLY A 958 -31.15 17.29 48.00
CA GLY A 958 -31.50 17.69 49.37
C GLY A 958 -32.95 18.16 49.54
N HIS A 959 -33.61 17.68 50.59
CA HIS A 959 -34.91 18.21 51.02
C HIS A 959 -34.70 19.47 51.85
N GLU A 960 -34.95 20.63 51.24
CA GLU A 960 -35.10 21.89 51.95
C GLU A 960 -36.44 21.85 52.71
N GLN A 961 -36.40 21.53 54.01
CA GLN A 961 -37.55 21.69 54.88
C GLN A 961 -37.82 23.18 55.07
N GLU A 962 -39.03 23.64 54.79
CA GLU A 962 -39.45 25.03 55.05
C GLU A 962 -39.43 25.31 56.57
N ALA A 963 -38.29 25.82 57.05
CA ALA A 963 -38.12 26.25 58.43
C ALA A 963 -39.00 27.48 58.70
N THR A 964 -40.23 27.24 59.13
CA THR A 964 -41.19 28.29 59.50
C THR A 964 -40.78 28.87 60.86
N ALA A 965 -39.80 29.78 60.85
CA ALA A 965 -39.25 30.39 62.04
C ALA A 965 -40.31 31.26 62.75
N THR A 966 -40.98 30.68 63.75
CA THR A 966 -41.95 31.38 64.59
C THR A 966 -41.20 32.05 65.74
N ILE A 967 -40.96 33.36 65.62
CA ILE A 967 -40.32 34.16 66.68
C ILE A 967 -41.43 34.65 67.63
N GLU A 968 -41.57 34.02 68.79
CA GLU A 968 -42.40 34.54 69.87
C GLU A 968 -41.68 35.71 70.57
N LEU A 969 -42.13 36.93 70.31
CA LEU A 969 -41.92 38.09 71.19
C LEU A 969 -43.13 38.24 72.12
N HIS A 970 -42.90 38.85 73.28
CA HIS A 970 -43.74 38.76 74.49
C HIS A 970 -45.26 39.03 74.35
N LYS A 971 -46.00 38.46 75.32
CA LYS A 971 -47.45 38.55 75.51
C LYS A 971 -48.01 39.99 75.45
N HIS A 972 -49.24 40.08 74.95
CA HIS A 972 -50.15 41.23 74.89
C HIS A 972 -49.99 42.21 73.71
N GLU A 973 -50.35 41.77 72.50
CA GLU A 973 -51.40 42.39 71.65
C GLU A 973 -51.67 41.53 70.38
N PRO A 974 -52.81 41.67 69.68
CA PRO A 974 -53.17 40.78 68.56
C PRO A 974 -52.38 41.10 67.28
N ALA A 975 -51.56 40.15 66.83
CA ALA A 975 -50.85 40.25 65.56
C ALA A 975 -51.83 40.19 64.37
N VAL A 976 -51.95 41.32 63.65
CA VAL A 976 -52.76 41.43 62.43
C VAL A 976 -52.16 40.58 61.31
N ILE A 977 -52.97 39.71 60.70
CA ILE A 977 -52.58 38.96 59.50
C ILE A 977 -52.46 39.93 58.32
N ILE A 978 -51.23 40.29 57.94
CA ILE A 978 -50.94 40.97 56.67
C ILE A 978 -50.35 39.95 55.67
N LYS A 979 -51.20 39.04 55.17
CA LYS A 979 -50.93 38.44 53.85
C LYS A 979 -51.15 39.54 52.82
N LYS A 980 -50.04 40.09 52.31
CA LYS A 980 -50.04 41.20 51.35
C LYS A 980 -50.53 40.71 49.98
N ASN A 981 -51.84 40.70 49.80
CA ASN A 981 -52.46 40.54 48.49
C ASN A 981 -52.20 41.76 47.59
N THR A 982 -52.49 41.58 46.30
CA THR A 982 -52.51 42.59 45.24
C THR A 982 -51.18 43.25 44.87
N ALA A 983 -50.65 42.78 43.74
CA ALA A 983 -50.04 43.67 42.76
C ALA A 983 -51.04 44.78 42.36
N THR A 984 -50.73 46.05 42.65
CA THR A 984 -51.12 47.24 41.86
C THR A 984 -50.53 48.54 42.44
N ALA A 985 -50.51 49.60 41.60
CA ALA A 985 -50.11 51.00 41.88
C ALA A 985 -48.59 51.26 42.00
N LYS A 986 -47.91 51.80 40.97
CA LYS A 986 -47.89 53.20 40.44
C LYS A 986 -46.65 53.95 40.99
N LYS A 987 -45.87 54.77 40.26
CA LYS A 987 -46.09 55.77 39.17
C LYS A 987 -44.68 56.05 38.52
N ARG A 988 -44.44 56.78 37.41
CA ARG A 988 -45.13 57.95 36.80
C ARG A 988 -44.57 58.27 35.38
N SER A 989 -45.43 58.77 34.46
CA SER A 989 -45.12 59.78 33.40
C SER A 989 -44.13 59.43 32.26
N ALA A 990 -44.35 59.65 30.94
CA ALA A 990 -45.47 60.23 30.16
C ALA A 990 -45.51 59.69 28.69
N THR A 991 -46.62 59.98 28.00
CA THR A 991 -47.09 59.58 26.63
C THR A 991 -46.78 60.65 25.54
N PRO A 992 -47.16 60.51 24.23
CA PRO A 992 -47.48 59.32 23.40
C PRO A 992 -46.99 59.35 21.90
N ALA A 993 -47.28 58.25 21.17
CA ALA A 993 -47.78 58.16 19.76
C ALA A 993 -46.86 57.97 18.51
N SER A 994 -47.17 56.88 17.78
CA SER A 994 -46.96 56.57 16.34
C SER A 994 -45.51 56.50 15.79
N ARG A 995 -45.07 55.40 15.16
CA ARG A 995 -45.62 54.84 13.90
C ARG A 995 -45.28 53.33 13.71
N GLU A 996 -45.86 52.69 12.71
CA GLU A 996 -45.74 51.24 12.44
C GLU A 996 -44.34 50.80 11.96
N SER A 997 -43.89 49.61 12.36
CA SER A 997 -43.77 48.41 11.48
C SER A 997 -42.89 47.31 12.09
N SER A 998 -43.15 46.07 11.69
CA SER A 998 -42.55 44.82 12.17
C SER A 998 -41.08 44.61 11.78
N PRO A 999 -40.30 43.88 12.60
CA PRO A 999 -39.17 43.09 12.11
C PRO A 999 -39.37 41.58 12.34
N PHE A 1000 -39.36 40.80 11.26
CA PHE A 1000 -38.86 39.43 11.30
C PHE A 1000 -37.32 39.49 11.42
N PRO A 1001 -36.68 38.78 12.36
CA PRO A 1001 -35.23 38.67 12.37
C PRO A 1001 -34.78 37.62 11.35
N VAL A 1002 -33.94 38.05 10.42
CA VAL A 1002 -33.13 37.19 9.55
C VAL A 1002 -31.96 36.64 10.37
N PHE A 1003 -31.72 35.33 10.32
CA PHE A 1003 -30.43 34.74 10.69
C PHE A 1003 -29.50 34.76 9.48
N VAL A 1004 -28.44 35.56 9.53
CA VAL A 1004 -27.21 35.36 8.74
C VAL A 1004 -26.02 35.60 9.66
N ASP A 1005 -25.04 34.72 9.51
CA ASP A 1005 -23.78 34.61 10.25
C ASP A 1005 -23.05 35.91 10.60
N GLU A 1006 -22.49 35.94 11.81
CA GLU A 1006 -21.50 36.93 12.22
C GLU A 1006 -20.09 36.46 11.85
N ASN A 1007 -19.42 37.15 10.92
CA ASN A 1007 -17.96 37.29 10.94
C ASN A 1007 -17.47 38.41 9.99
N ALA A 1008 -17.78 39.65 10.36
CA ALA A 1008 -17.22 40.84 9.70
C ALA A 1008 -17.09 42.02 10.67
N VAL A 1009 -16.08 41.98 11.56
CA VAL A 1009 -15.72 43.14 12.39
C VAL A 1009 -14.67 43.98 11.68
N ALA A 1010 -15.12 45.01 10.98
CA ALA A 1010 -14.26 46.06 10.45
C ALA A 1010 -13.96 47.12 11.54
N ALA A 1011 -12.79 47.75 11.45
CA ALA A 1011 -12.32 48.74 12.42
C ALA A 1011 -13.06 50.09 12.32
N ASN A 1012 -13.22 50.81 13.44
CA ASN A 1012 -12.48 52.07 13.71
C ASN A 1012 -13.03 52.95 14.87
N THR A 1013 -12.10 53.76 15.39
CA THR A 1013 -12.17 55.05 16.12
C THR A 1013 -11.54 54.99 17.53
N ARG A 1014 -10.74 55.97 17.99
CA ARG A 1014 -10.39 57.32 17.49
C ARG A 1014 -9.10 57.82 18.20
N ALA A 1015 -8.27 58.66 17.55
CA ALA A 1015 -7.82 60.00 18.05
C ALA A 1015 -6.37 60.46 17.68
N ARG A 1016 -6.31 61.67 17.09
CA ARG A 1016 -5.28 62.75 17.20
C ARG A 1016 -3.86 62.60 16.59
N LYS A 1017 -3.69 63.36 15.48
CA LYS A 1017 -2.50 64.14 15.01
C LYS A 1017 -2.04 65.21 16.05
N PRO A 1018 -0.95 66.01 15.86
CA PRO A 1018 -0.04 66.22 14.69
C PRO A 1018 1.45 65.92 15.02
N HIS A 1019 2.55 66.28 14.33
CA HIS A 1019 2.95 67.33 13.34
C HIS A 1019 4.36 66.89 12.79
N ILE A 1020 4.80 66.99 11.53
CA ILE A 1020 5.37 68.13 10.75
C ILE A 1020 5.85 67.60 9.36
N GLU A 1021 5.94 68.51 8.38
CA GLU A 1021 6.34 68.41 6.94
C GLU A 1021 7.89 68.51 6.71
N PRO A 1022 8.47 68.70 5.48
CA PRO A 1022 8.02 68.46 4.09
C PRO A 1022 9.12 67.82 3.16
N VAL A 1023 8.87 67.83 1.83
CA VAL A 1023 9.80 68.13 0.69
C VAL A 1023 9.87 67.08 -0.46
N LEU A 1024 9.71 67.59 -1.68
CA LEU A 1024 9.81 66.96 -3.02
C LEU A 1024 11.26 66.99 -3.56
N LEU A 1025 11.52 66.28 -4.66
CA LEU A 1025 12.25 66.84 -5.82
C LEU A 1025 12.14 65.96 -7.09
N GLU A 1026 12.20 66.61 -8.26
CA GLU A 1026 12.28 66.03 -9.62
C GLU A 1026 13.75 65.59 -9.91
N ASP A 1027 14.14 64.95 -11.03
CA ASP A 1027 14.37 65.67 -12.31
C ASP A 1027 14.83 64.78 -13.51
N SER A 1028 14.48 65.24 -14.71
CA SER A 1028 15.25 65.21 -15.99
C SER A 1028 15.58 63.94 -16.84
N LEU A 1029 15.45 64.17 -18.16
CA LEU A 1029 15.86 63.43 -19.40
C LEU A 1029 17.39 63.62 -19.69
N PRO A 1030 18.06 63.08 -20.77
CA PRO A 1030 17.52 62.86 -22.15
C PRO A 1030 18.17 61.89 -23.21
N LYS A 1031 17.42 61.72 -24.33
CA LYS A 1031 17.81 61.79 -25.79
C LYS A 1031 18.60 60.68 -26.53
N LYS A 1032 17.99 60.08 -27.59
CA LYS A 1032 18.10 60.52 -29.01
C LYS A 1032 17.17 59.76 -30.01
N LEU A 1033 16.82 60.48 -31.08
CA LEU A 1033 15.88 60.23 -32.21
C LEU A 1033 16.58 59.59 -33.46
N PRO A 1034 15.97 59.47 -34.68
CA PRO A 1034 14.69 58.91 -35.21
C PRO A 1034 14.95 58.17 -36.58
N PRO A 1035 14.14 58.22 -37.70
CA PRO A 1035 12.71 58.51 -37.94
C PRO A 1035 11.95 57.56 -38.91
N ALA A 1036 10.63 57.80 -39.02
CA ALA A 1036 9.75 57.62 -40.19
C ALA A 1036 9.52 56.20 -40.79
N GLY A 1037 8.31 55.83 -41.23
CA GLY A 1037 7.03 56.55 -41.23
C GLY A 1037 5.98 55.80 -42.06
N GLY A 1038 4.75 56.34 -42.19
CA GLY A 1038 3.77 55.88 -43.17
C GLY A 1038 2.60 55.05 -42.61
N SER A 1039 1.56 55.75 -42.14
CA SER A 1039 0.22 55.17 -42.06
C SER A 1039 -0.50 55.29 -43.42
N LYS A 1040 -1.34 54.30 -43.80
CA LYS A 1040 -2.75 54.53 -44.21
C LYS A 1040 -3.51 53.27 -44.69
N LYS A 1041 -4.74 53.18 -44.16
CA LYS A 1041 -6.01 52.78 -44.82
C LYS A 1041 -6.24 51.33 -45.30
N ARG A 1042 -6.86 50.54 -44.41
CA ARG A 1042 -8.34 50.34 -44.34
C ARG A 1042 -9.13 50.40 -45.67
N LYS A 1043 -9.67 49.24 -46.10
CA LYS A 1043 -10.92 48.97 -46.89
C LYS A 1043 -10.89 47.46 -47.27
N ILE A 1044 -11.96 46.69 -47.47
CA ILE A 1044 -13.43 46.72 -47.20
C ILE A 1044 -13.93 45.27 -47.40
N ASN A 1045 -15.00 44.80 -46.72
CA ASN A 1045 -15.91 43.66 -47.02
C ASN A 1045 -15.36 42.39 -47.76
N LYS A 1046 -15.75 41.14 -47.43
CA LYS A 1046 -17.13 40.61 -47.50
C LYS A 1046 -17.09 39.07 -47.26
N LYS A 1047 -18.18 38.50 -46.71
CA LYS A 1047 -18.68 37.11 -46.91
C LYS A 1047 -17.77 35.88 -46.63
N ALA A 1048 -18.22 35.12 -45.63
CA ALA A 1048 -18.65 33.71 -45.72
C ALA A 1048 -17.68 32.59 -46.18
N GLY A 1049 -17.43 31.67 -45.24
CA GLY A 1049 -17.69 30.24 -45.44
C GLY A 1049 -16.62 29.39 -46.15
N LYS A 1050 -15.74 28.79 -45.35
CA LYS A 1050 -15.74 27.33 -45.14
C LYS A 1050 -15.03 26.98 -43.83
#